data_AF-A0A941UZN5-F1
#
_entry.id   AF-A0A941UZN5-F1
#
_cell.length_a   1.000
_cell.length_b   1.000
_cell.length_c   1.000
_cell.angle_alpha   90.00
_cell.angle_beta   90.00
_cell.angle_gamma   90.00
#
_symmetry.space_group_name_H-M   'P 1'
#
loop_
_entity.id
_entity.type
_entity.pdbx_description
1 polymer ?
#
loop_
_entity_poly.entity_id
_entity_poly.type
_entity_poly.pdbx_seq_one_letter_code
_entity_poly.pdbx_strand_id
1 'polypeptide(L)'
;NYFQQLFAQVTNPPIDPIREEMVMSLVSFIGPKPNLLDTNNVNPPMRLVVSQPILDFTDMATVRSIDAHTRGKFRSYELNICYPVAWGKDGIEARLASLCAEAVDAVTSGHNILIVSDRKVCAEQIAIPALLATSAIHQHLVSKGLRASTGLVVETGSARETHHFALLAGYGAEAVHPYLALETVSNNASEWSSDLTPEYAQANFIKAVGKGLLKIMSKMGISAYMSYCGAQIFEAVGLNSALVDKYFKGTSSSIEGIGVFDVAEEALRLHQLAFGDDVLLKDALDPGGEYAFRTRGEEHMFTPDAIAKLQHSARANNYSTYKEFAQLINDQSKRQMTLRGLFEFKIDPTKAIALDEVEPAKEIVKRFATGAMSLGSISTEAHSTLAVAMNRIGGKSNTGEGGEDPVRYVNEQRGIKIGAGETIASVLGEGLVYADIPLQEGDSMRSRIKQVASGRFGVTAEYLNSADQIQIKMAQGAKPGEGGQLPGGKVSEYIAKLRFSVPGVGLISPPPHHDIYSIEDLAQLIHDLKNANPKASISVKLVSEVGVGTVAAGVSKAKADHVVISGYDGGTGASPLSSIKHAGTPWELGLSETQQTLVLNNLRGRIRVQADGQMKTGRDVAIAAILGADEVGFATAPLVVEGCIMMRKCHLNTCPVGVATQDPVLRAKFNGKPEHVVNYFFFVAEELRQIMAQLGIRTYQDLIGRVDLLDKSKAVMHWKSHGLDFSKIFHDPEVGGDVHRKHAEEQEHGLDKALDHKLIAQARNALEKGEKVSFISPIRNVNRTVGTMLSGEVAKRYGHAGLPDDTIHIQLEGTAGQSVGAFLARGVTLDLVGEANDYVGKGISGGRVIVRPNTEFRGRALDNIIAGNTVLYGAIAGEAFVNGVAGERFAVRNSGAAAVVEGVGDHGCEYMTGGTVIVLGSTGRNFAAGMSGGIAYVYDPDGDFEKRCNLSMVALEPVMSSAEQEAAVNRALWHSVERGGERETDEAILRRQIERHFKFTGSTRARSLLDDWGNARSRFVKVFPLEYRRALQDMFSRQAAAEASEIAA
;
A
#
# COMPACT_ATOMS: atom_id res chain seq x y z
N ASN A 1 12.48 14.74 -10.16
CA ASN A 1 11.54 15.79 -9.74
C ASN A 1 10.34 15.91 -10.66
N TYR A 2 10.49 16.26 -11.94
CA TYR A 2 9.34 16.38 -12.87
C TYR A 2 8.70 15.05 -13.29
N PHE A 3 9.38 13.92 -13.07
CA PHE A 3 8.86 12.59 -13.37
C PHE A 3 8.39 11.90 -12.10
N GLN A 4 7.17 11.37 -12.12
CA GLN A 4 6.56 10.60 -11.04
C GLN A 4 6.52 9.12 -11.43
N GLN A 5 6.86 8.23 -10.50
CA GLN A 5 6.79 6.78 -10.69
C GLN A 5 5.34 6.35 -10.82
N LEU A 6 5.04 5.59 -11.88
CA LEU A 6 3.78 4.87 -12.03
C LEU A 6 3.78 3.60 -11.18
N PHE A 7 2.60 3.11 -10.85
CA PHE A 7 2.42 1.92 -10.03
C PHE A 7 1.17 1.14 -10.48
N ALA A 8 1.10 -0.12 -10.09
CA ALA A 8 -0.04 -0.96 -10.39
C ALA A 8 -1.15 -0.73 -9.35
N GLN A 9 -2.39 -0.59 -9.83
CA GLN A 9 -3.59 -0.61 -9.00
C GLN A 9 -4.73 -1.28 -9.75
N VAL A 10 -5.28 -2.35 -9.17
CA VAL A 10 -6.41 -3.16 -9.68
C VAL A 10 -6.09 -4.00 -10.92
N THR A 11 -5.61 -3.41 -12.01
CA THR A 11 -5.43 -4.09 -13.31
C THR A 11 -4.43 -5.23 -13.26
N ASN A 12 -3.42 -5.09 -12.42
CA ASN A 12 -2.39 -6.06 -12.12
C ASN A 12 -1.85 -5.78 -10.70
N PRO A 13 -1.19 -6.74 -10.05
CA PRO A 13 -0.65 -6.54 -8.71
C PRO A 13 0.80 -6.03 -8.72
N PRO A 14 1.22 -5.26 -7.70
CA PRO A 14 2.63 -5.13 -7.36
C PRO A 14 3.21 -6.44 -6.80
N ILE A 15 4.54 -6.55 -6.74
CA ILE A 15 5.29 -7.69 -6.17
C ILE A 15 5.91 -7.27 -4.82
N ASP A 16 6.10 -8.21 -3.87
CA ASP A 16 6.93 -7.93 -2.68
C ASP A 16 8.43 -8.07 -2.99
N PRO A 17 9.21 -6.97 -2.98
CA PRO A 17 10.61 -6.99 -3.39
C PRO A 17 11.56 -7.56 -2.31
N ILE A 18 11.03 -8.06 -1.20
CA ILE A 18 11.79 -8.60 -0.06
C ILE A 18 11.46 -10.09 0.10
N ARG A 19 10.18 -10.47 0.11
CA ARG A 19 9.70 -11.83 0.38
C ARG A 19 9.67 -12.65 -0.90
N GLU A 20 9.50 -11.99 -2.05
CA GLU A 20 9.52 -12.60 -3.37
C GLU A 20 10.76 -12.18 -4.17
N GLU A 21 11.84 -11.72 -3.50
CA GLU A 21 13.08 -11.29 -4.16
C GLU A 21 13.64 -12.36 -5.12
N MET A 22 13.41 -13.64 -4.83
CA MET A 22 13.89 -14.75 -5.67
C MET A 22 13.34 -14.77 -7.10
N VAL A 23 12.20 -14.12 -7.37
CA VAL A 23 11.65 -14.00 -8.73
C VAL A 23 12.13 -12.72 -9.42
N MET A 24 12.85 -11.86 -8.72
CA MET A 24 13.34 -10.59 -9.22
C MET A 24 14.81 -10.65 -9.64
N SER A 25 15.22 -9.77 -10.54
CA SER A 25 16.61 -9.71 -10.99
C SER A 25 17.06 -8.30 -11.37
N LEU A 26 18.25 -7.93 -10.88
CA LEU A 26 18.99 -6.74 -11.30
C LEU A 26 20.05 -7.05 -12.36
N VAL A 27 20.17 -8.30 -12.80
CA VAL A 27 21.14 -8.67 -13.84
C VAL A 27 20.87 -7.83 -15.09
N SER A 28 21.92 -7.18 -15.58
CA SER A 28 21.86 -6.35 -16.78
C SER A 28 22.85 -6.88 -17.82
N PHE A 29 22.50 -6.65 -19.09
CA PHE A 29 23.32 -7.06 -20.22
C PHE A 29 23.70 -5.83 -21.03
N ILE A 30 24.98 -5.50 -21.06
CA ILE A 30 25.53 -4.35 -21.79
C ILE A 30 26.00 -4.81 -23.17
N GLY A 31 25.57 -4.07 -24.20
CA GLY A 31 26.03 -4.29 -25.58
C GLY A 31 24.99 -4.96 -26.50
N PRO A 32 25.42 -5.38 -27.70
CA PRO A 32 24.54 -5.70 -28.83
C PRO A 32 23.57 -6.84 -28.53
N LYS A 33 22.30 -6.67 -28.92
CA LYS A 33 21.24 -7.66 -28.74
C LYS A 33 21.31 -8.70 -29.86
N PRO A 34 21.14 -10.01 -29.56
CA PRO A 34 21.09 -11.04 -30.59
C PRO A 34 19.81 -10.89 -31.43
N ASN A 35 19.85 -11.41 -32.65
CA ASN A 35 18.66 -11.53 -33.48
C ASN A 35 17.76 -12.64 -32.92
N LEU A 36 16.60 -12.26 -32.38
CA LEU A 36 15.64 -13.20 -31.79
C LEU A 36 15.07 -14.20 -32.79
N LEU A 37 15.10 -13.90 -34.10
CA LEU A 37 14.58 -14.77 -35.15
C LEU A 37 15.63 -15.74 -35.72
N ASP A 38 16.91 -15.53 -35.43
CA ASP A 38 18.00 -16.34 -35.96
C ASP A 38 18.43 -17.41 -34.94
N THR A 39 17.61 -18.46 -34.84
CA THR A 39 17.83 -19.56 -33.88
C THR A 39 19.04 -20.44 -34.25
N ASN A 40 19.57 -20.32 -35.46
CA ASN A 40 20.72 -21.09 -35.96
C ASN A 40 22.03 -20.28 -35.93
N ASN A 41 22.03 -19.11 -35.26
CA ASN A 41 23.21 -18.28 -35.20
C ASN A 41 24.34 -18.99 -34.46
N VAL A 42 25.34 -19.44 -35.22
CA VAL A 42 26.52 -20.14 -34.69
C VAL A 42 27.49 -19.21 -33.97
N ASN A 43 27.31 -17.88 -34.06
CA ASN A 43 28.17 -16.90 -33.40
C ASN A 43 27.37 -15.65 -32.98
N PRO A 44 26.46 -15.77 -31.99
CA PRO A 44 25.66 -14.65 -31.54
C PRO A 44 26.55 -13.52 -30.99
N PRO A 45 26.11 -12.26 -31.09
CA PRO A 45 26.87 -11.14 -30.54
C PRO A 45 27.11 -11.35 -29.04
N MET A 46 28.36 -11.19 -28.60
CA MET A 46 28.70 -11.23 -27.18
C MET A 46 28.01 -10.08 -26.46
N ARG A 47 27.64 -10.32 -25.20
CA ARG A 47 27.12 -9.30 -24.28
C ARG A 47 27.91 -9.33 -22.99
N LEU A 48 28.16 -8.17 -22.40
CA LEU A 48 28.72 -8.08 -21.07
C LEU A 48 27.59 -8.31 -20.07
N VAL A 49 27.75 -9.29 -19.20
CA VAL A 49 26.80 -9.54 -18.11
C VAL A 49 27.32 -8.83 -16.87
N VAL A 50 26.50 -7.96 -16.29
CA VAL A 50 26.74 -7.39 -14.97
C VAL A 50 25.72 -7.95 -13.98
N SER A 51 26.15 -8.29 -12.77
CA SER A 51 25.29 -8.85 -11.73
C SER A 51 24.23 -7.86 -11.24
N GLN A 52 24.51 -6.57 -11.41
CA GLN A 52 23.62 -5.45 -11.10
C GLN A 52 23.98 -4.24 -11.99
N PRO A 53 23.09 -3.24 -12.13
CA PRO A 53 23.31 -2.13 -13.06
C PRO A 53 24.19 -1.00 -12.48
N ILE A 54 24.57 -1.06 -11.20
CA ILE A 54 25.37 0.00 -10.56
C ILE A 54 26.84 -0.40 -10.61
N LEU A 55 27.66 0.42 -11.26
CA LEU A 55 29.08 0.16 -11.45
C LEU A 55 29.90 0.88 -10.38
N ASP A 56 30.87 0.20 -9.79
CA ASP A 56 31.90 0.85 -8.97
C ASP A 56 33.01 1.46 -9.86
N PHE A 57 34.07 2.00 -9.24
CA PHE A 57 35.19 2.59 -9.97
C PHE A 57 35.98 1.57 -10.79
N THR A 58 36.12 0.35 -10.28
CA THR A 58 36.84 -0.73 -10.96
C THR A 58 36.05 -1.17 -12.19
N ASP A 59 34.76 -1.44 -12.02
CA ASP A 59 33.84 -1.80 -13.09
C ASP A 59 33.85 -0.73 -14.20
N MET A 60 33.76 0.55 -13.83
CA MET A 60 33.76 1.65 -14.81
C MET A 60 35.09 1.76 -15.55
N ALA A 61 36.23 1.58 -14.86
CA ALA A 61 37.55 1.55 -15.49
C ALA A 61 37.68 0.36 -16.46
N THR A 62 37.14 -0.81 -16.12
CA THR A 62 37.08 -1.97 -16.99
C THR A 62 36.23 -1.72 -18.22
N VAL A 63 35.03 -1.13 -18.08
CA VAL A 63 34.16 -0.76 -19.21
C VAL A 63 34.85 0.24 -20.15
N ARG A 64 35.56 1.23 -19.60
CA ARG A 64 36.30 2.21 -20.41
C ARG A 64 37.47 1.55 -21.17
N SER A 65 38.11 0.53 -20.60
CA SER A 65 39.24 -0.20 -21.19
C SER A 65 38.86 -1.58 -21.79
N ILE A 66 37.59 -1.76 -22.16
CA ILE A 66 37.03 -3.07 -22.51
C ILE A 66 37.65 -3.72 -23.75
N ASP A 67 38.19 -2.92 -24.67
CA ASP A 67 38.87 -3.39 -25.88
C ASP A 67 40.04 -4.33 -25.56
N ALA A 68 40.87 -3.93 -24.58
CA ALA A 68 42.01 -4.70 -24.10
C ALA A 68 41.59 -6.02 -23.45
N HIS A 69 40.46 -6.03 -22.75
CA HIS A 69 39.93 -7.20 -22.04
C HIS A 69 39.24 -8.20 -22.98
N THR A 70 38.79 -7.73 -24.15
CA THR A 70 37.96 -8.53 -25.07
C THR A 70 38.60 -8.78 -26.42
N ARG A 71 39.87 -8.38 -26.61
CA ARG A 71 40.63 -8.49 -27.87
C ARG A 71 39.89 -7.82 -29.03
N GLY A 72 39.38 -6.61 -28.80
CA GLY A 72 38.68 -5.81 -29.81
C GLY A 72 37.23 -6.21 -30.12
N LYS A 73 36.67 -7.18 -29.41
CA LYS A 73 35.27 -7.60 -29.57
C LYS A 73 34.28 -6.59 -29.01
N PHE A 74 34.67 -5.87 -27.96
CA PHE A 74 33.95 -4.72 -27.44
C PHE A 74 34.79 -3.46 -27.55
N ARG A 75 34.14 -2.35 -27.89
CA ARG A 75 34.75 -1.02 -27.97
C ARG A 75 33.81 0.00 -27.37
N SER A 76 34.34 0.75 -26.41
CA SER A 76 33.63 1.84 -25.73
C SER A 76 33.92 3.18 -26.41
N TYR A 77 32.93 4.06 -26.45
CA TYR A 77 33.09 5.45 -26.89
C TYR A 77 32.49 6.38 -25.85
N GLU A 78 33.22 7.42 -25.45
CA GLU A 78 32.78 8.37 -24.42
C GLU A 78 32.13 9.61 -25.06
N LEU A 79 30.84 9.79 -24.78
CA LEU A 79 30.03 10.94 -25.16
C LEU A 79 30.04 11.96 -24.01
N ASN A 80 30.78 13.04 -24.20
CA ASN A 80 30.85 14.14 -23.23
C ASN A 80 29.57 15.00 -23.27
N ILE A 81 28.75 14.99 -22.22
CA ILE A 81 27.48 15.75 -22.22
C ILE A 81 27.64 17.22 -21.82
N CYS A 82 28.87 17.69 -21.61
CA CYS A 82 29.13 19.09 -21.30
C CYS A 82 29.18 20.00 -22.54
N TYR A 83 28.89 21.28 -22.34
CA TYR A 83 29.07 22.35 -23.32
C TYR A 83 29.54 23.65 -22.65
N PRO A 84 30.12 24.61 -23.40
CA PRO A 84 30.59 25.87 -22.84
C PRO A 84 29.48 26.69 -22.18
N VAL A 85 29.71 27.15 -20.95
CA VAL A 85 28.77 28.03 -20.21
C VAL A 85 28.44 29.30 -21.01
N ALA A 86 29.41 29.80 -21.79
CA ALA A 86 29.25 30.97 -22.66
C ALA A 86 28.15 30.81 -23.73
N TRP A 87 27.73 29.58 -24.05
CA TRP A 87 26.61 29.35 -24.98
C TRP A 87 25.24 29.63 -24.34
N GLY A 88 25.19 29.77 -23.01
CA GLY A 88 23.96 29.96 -22.25
C GLY A 88 22.97 28.80 -22.42
N LYS A 89 21.72 29.03 -22.01
CA LYS A 89 20.65 28.02 -22.09
C LYS A 89 20.36 27.55 -23.51
N ASP A 90 20.58 28.40 -24.52
CA ASP A 90 20.26 28.10 -25.92
C ASP A 90 21.22 27.06 -26.53
N GLY A 91 22.40 26.88 -25.94
CA GLY A 91 23.39 25.88 -26.37
C GLY A 91 22.94 24.43 -26.20
N ILE A 92 21.93 24.16 -25.36
CA ILE A 92 21.50 22.81 -25.01
C ILE A 92 21.04 22.00 -26.23
N GLU A 93 20.26 22.60 -27.13
CA GLU A 93 19.72 21.88 -28.29
C GLU A 93 20.82 21.53 -29.30
N ALA A 94 21.74 22.48 -29.54
CA ALA A 94 22.87 22.26 -30.42
C ALA A 94 23.77 21.12 -29.89
N ARG A 95 24.04 21.10 -28.58
CA ARG A 95 24.83 20.01 -28.00
C ARG A 95 24.08 18.67 -28.00
N LEU A 96 22.78 18.65 -27.72
CA LEU A 96 21.96 17.43 -27.81
C LEU A 96 21.94 16.85 -29.24
N ALA A 97 21.77 17.70 -30.25
CA ALA A 97 21.81 17.29 -31.65
C ALA A 97 23.19 16.73 -32.04
N SER A 98 24.27 17.40 -31.61
CA SER A 98 25.65 16.95 -31.81
C SER A 98 25.91 15.59 -31.14
N LEU A 99 25.45 15.40 -29.90
CA LEU A 99 25.57 14.12 -29.18
C LEU A 99 24.84 12.97 -29.90
N CYS A 100 23.66 13.24 -30.44
CA CYS A 100 22.89 12.26 -31.19
C CYS A 100 23.62 11.82 -32.48
N ALA A 101 24.23 12.77 -33.21
CA ALA A 101 25.03 12.48 -34.39
C ALA A 101 26.31 11.70 -34.01
N GLU A 102 27.03 12.17 -32.99
CA GLU A 102 28.24 11.55 -32.45
C GLU A 102 27.99 10.10 -32.01
N ALA A 103 26.83 9.83 -31.38
CA ALA A 103 26.42 8.48 -31.01
C ALA A 103 26.19 7.57 -32.23
N VAL A 104 25.56 8.08 -33.30
CA VAL A 104 25.37 7.32 -34.55
C VAL A 104 26.72 7.02 -35.21
N ASP A 105 27.60 8.02 -35.30
CA ASP A 105 28.94 7.86 -35.89
C ASP A 105 29.78 6.86 -35.09
N ALA A 106 29.72 6.91 -33.76
CA ALA A 106 30.41 5.96 -32.90
C ALA A 106 29.93 4.52 -33.13
N VAL A 107 28.61 4.30 -33.19
CA VAL A 107 28.02 2.96 -33.39
C VAL A 107 28.32 2.42 -34.78
N THR A 108 28.18 3.25 -35.82
CA THR A 108 28.48 2.85 -37.20
C THR A 108 29.98 2.59 -37.41
N SER A 109 30.84 3.27 -36.66
CA SER A 109 32.30 3.01 -36.60
C SER A 109 32.67 1.75 -35.80
N GLY A 110 31.69 1.03 -35.24
CA GLY A 110 31.87 -0.25 -34.57
C GLY A 110 32.10 -0.18 -33.07
N HIS A 111 31.77 0.94 -32.41
CA HIS A 111 31.68 1.01 -30.95
C HIS A 111 30.33 0.43 -30.50
N ASN A 112 30.39 -0.54 -29.61
CA ASN A 112 29.22 -1.29 -29.16
C ASN A 112 28.91 -1.08 -27.66
N ILE A 113 29.59 -0.10 -27.05
CA ILE A 113 29.25 0.49 -25.75
C ILE A 113 29.43 2.01 -25.89
N LEU A 114 28.41 2.78 -25.53
CA LEU A 114 28.50 4.23 -25.41
C LEU A 114 28.46 4.62 -23.93
N ILE A 115 29.41 5.44 -23.51
CA ILE A 115 29.51 5.98 -22.16
C ILE A 115 29.03 7.43 -22.21
N VAL A 116 27.87 7.72 -21.63
CA VAL A 116 27.31 9.07 -21.50
C VAL A 116 27.86 9.69 -20.22
N SER A 117 28.73 10.70 -20.31
CA SER A 117 29.49 11.19 -19.15
C SER A 117 29.41 12.71 -18.95
N ASP A 118 29.18 13.13 -17.69
CA ASP A 118 29.29 14.52 -17.22
C ASP A 118 30.61 14.82 -16.48
N ARG A 119 31.60 13.92 -16.54
CA ARG A 119 32.87 14.02 -15.79
C ARG A 119 33.67 15.30 -16.07
N LYS A 120 33.42 15.99 -17.19
CA LYS A 120 34.12 17.20 -17.63
C LYS A 120 33.46 18.52 -17.18
N VAL A 121 32.51 18.48 -16.24
CA VAL A 121 31.98 19.71 -15.63
C VAL A 121 33.12 20.50 -14.95
N CYS A 122 33.21 21.79 -15.26
CA CYS A 122 34.12 22.75 -14.63
C CYS A 122 33.52 24.16 -14.71
N ALA A 123 34.21 25.18 -14.18
CA ALA A 123 33.69 26.56 -14.17
C ALA A 123 33.23 27.04 -15.57
N GLU A 124 33.90 26.61 -16.63
CA GLU A 124 33.62 26.99 -18.03
C GLU A 124 32.74 25.99 -18.79
N GLN A 125 32.46 24.81 -18.23
CA GLN A 125 31.73 23.71 -18.90
C GLN A 125 30.56 23.24 -18.04
N ILE A 126 29.34 23.43 -18.53
CA ILE A 126 28.10 22.97 -17.89
C ILE A 126 27.65 21.65 -18.49
N ALA A 127 27.14 20.74 -17.67
CA ALA A 127 26.56 19.48 -18.13
C ALA A 127 25.08 19.63 -18.52
N ILE A 128 24.69 18.98 -19.62
CA ILE A 128 23.29 18.65 -19.86
C ILE A 128 22.82 17.70 -18.75
N PRO A 129 21.60 17.85 -18.21
CA PRO A 129 21.05 16.87 -17.26
C PRO A 129 21.17 15.44 -17.81
N ALA A 130 21.85 14.55 -17.07
CA ALA A 130 22.22 13.22 -17.55
C ALA A 130 21.03 12.39 -18.07
N LEU A 131 19.86 12.55 -17.44
CA LEU A 131 18.61 11.92 -17.88
C LEU A 131 18.19 12.38 -19.28
N LEU A 132 18.24 13.69 -19.55
CA LEU A 132 17.86 14.27 -20.84
C LEU A 132 18.82 13.82 -21.94
N ALA A 133 20.13 13.86 -21.68
CA ALA A 133 21.14 13.39 -22.63
C ALA A 133 20.97 11.88 -22.92
N THR A 134 20.81 11.07 -21.88
CA THR A 134 20.60 9.62 -22.00
C THR A 134 19.37 9.30 -22.83
N SER A 135 18.23 9.93 -22.53
CA SER A 135 16.99 9.70 -23.27
C SER A 135 17.08 10.18 -24.72
N ALA A 136 17.68 11.34 -24.97
CA ALA A 136 17.89 11.85 -26.32
C ALA A 136 18.71 10.87 -27.18
N ILE A 137 19.84 10.39 -26.66
CA ILE A 137 20.70 9.40 -27.33
C ILE A 137 19.94 8.09 -27.53
N HIS A 138 19.27 7.58 -26.50
CA HIS A 138 18.50 6.35 -26.56
C HIS A 138 17.42 6.40 -27.64
N GLN A 139 16.56 7.41 -27.61
CA GLN A 139 15.45 7.58 -28.55
C GLN A 139 15.97 7.81 -29.98
N HIS A 140 17.05 8.57 -30.14
CA HIS A 140 17.65 8.79 -31.45
C HIS A 140 18.18 7.49 -32.05
N LEU A 141 18.94 6.70 -31.28
CA LEU A 141 19.43 5.40 -31.73
C LEU A 141 18.29 4.42 -32.03
N VAL A 142 17.18 4.46 -31.28
CA VAL A 142 15.97 3.67 -31.59
C VAL A 142 15.41 4.09 -32.95
N SER A 143 15.25 5.39 -33.19
CA SER A 143 14.71 5.92 -34.46
C SER A 143 15.58 5.56 -35.68
N LYS A 144 16.88 5.35 -35.49
CA LYS A 144 17.83 4.95 -36.52
C LYS A 144 17.98 3.42 -36.66
N GLY A 145 17.31 2.63 -35.83
CA GLY A 145 17.47 1.17 -35.80
C GLY A 145 18.82 0.69 -35.25
N LEU A 146 19.55 1.56 -34.55
CA LEU A 146 20.91 1.30 -34.05
C LEU A 146 20.97 0.95 -32.56
N ARG A 147 19.91 1.20 -31.78
CA ARG A 147 19.93 0.96 -30.32
C ARG A 147 20.17 -0.50 -29.96
N ALA A 148 19.77 -1.44 -30.80
CA ALA A 148 20.02 -2.87 -30.59
C ALA A 148 21.50 -3.26 -30.80
N SER A 149 22.31 -2.41 -31.44
CA SER A 149 23.70 -2.70 -31.79
C SER A 149 24.73 -2.24 -30.74
N THR A 150 24.29 -1.51 -29.71
CA THR A 150 25.17 -0.91 -28.70
C THR A 150 24.53 -0.90 -27.32
N GLY A 151 25.35 -0.91 -26.27
CA GLY A 151 24.93 -0.69 -24.90
C GLY A 151 25.10 0.76 -24.45
N LEU A 152 24.31 1.19 -23.47
CA LEU A 152 24.38 2.55 -22.91
C LEU A 152 24.77 2.49 -21.44
N VAL A 153 25.92 3.06 -21.10
CA VAL A 153 26.44 3.21 -19.74
C VAL A 153 26.45 4.69 -19.39
N VAL A 154 25.92 5.07 -18.22
CA VAL A 154 25.86 6.48 -17.78
C VAL A 154 26.83 6.70 -16.63
N GLU A 155 27.82 7.57 -16.82
CA GLU A 155 28.70 8.05 -15.76
C GLU A 155 28.23 9.45 -15.35
N THR A 156 27.72 9.61 -14.12
CA THR A 156 27.13 10.90 -13.72
C THR A 156 27.35 11.26 -12.27
N GLY A 157 27.66 12.54 -12.01
CA GLY A 157 27.69 13.11 -10.67
C GLY A 157 26.30 13.42 -10.09
N SER A 158 25.25 13.38 -10.92
CA SER A 158 23.89 13.81 -10.54
C SER A 158 23.04 12.69 -9.92
N ALA A 159 23.37 11.41 -10.15
CA ALA A 159 22.63 10.27 -9.64
C ALA A 159 23.03 9.96 -8.18
N ARG A 160 22.06 10.05 -7.26
CA ARG A 160 22.29 9.87 -5.81
C ARG A 160 21.10 9.22 -5.08
N GLU A 161 19.88 9.43 -5.55
CA GLU A 161 18.67 8.80 -5.01
C GLU A 161 18.22 7.63 -5.90
N THR A 162 17.57 6.63 -5.30
CA THR A 162 17.04 5.45 -6.01
C THR A 162 16.18 5.81 -7.23
N HIS A 163 15.42 6.90 -7.14
CA HIS A 163 14.62 7.42 -8.24
C HIS A 163 15.44 7.89 -9.44
N HIS A 164 16.64 8.45 -9.23
CA HIS A 164 17.51 8.88 -10.34
C HIS A 164 17.99 7.68 -11.15
N PHE A 165 18.38 6.60 -10.48
CA PHE A 165 18.79 5.36 -11.13
C PHE A 165 17.63 4.70 -11.88
N ALA A 166 16.43 4.71 -11.30
CA ALA A 166 15.23 4.21 -11.97
C ALA A 166 14.89 5.03 -13.22
N LEU A 167 15.01 6.36 -13.17
CA LEU A 167 14.83 7.21 -14.35
C LEU A 167 15.86 6.86 -15.44
N LEU A 168 17.15 6.85 -15.11
CA LEU A 168 18.19 6.50 -16.09
C LEU A 168 17.93 5.13 -16.73
N ALA A 169 17.54 4.13 -15.94
CA ALA A 169 17.15 2.82 -16.46
C ALA A 169 15.92 2.90 -17.38
N GLY A 170 14.84 3.55 -16.91
CA GLY A 170 13.59 3.68 -17.66
C GLY A 170 13.72 4.39 -19.00
N TYR A 171 14.77 5.20 -19.18
CA TYR A 171 15.11 5.88 -20.43
C TYR A 171 16.35 5.32 -21.15
N GLY A 172 16.75 4.10 -20.80
CA GLY A 172 17.58 3.25 -21.67
C GLY A 172 19.02 3.00 -21.20
N ALA A 173 19.41 3.46 -20.01
CA ALA A 173 20.69 3.07 -19.40
C ALA A 173 20.68 1.59 -19.01
N GLU A 174 21.70 0.85 -19.44
CA GLU A 174 21.91 -0.56 -19.05
C GLU A 174 22.80 -0.66 -17.80
N ALA A 175 23.62 0.36 -17.53
CA ALA A 175 24.37 0.50 -16.30
C ALA A 175 24.64 1.97 -15.97
N VAL A 176 24.88 2.27 -14.69
CA VAL A 176 25.12 3.62 -14.16
C VAL A 176 26.31 3.60 -13.21
N HIS A 177 27.28 4.48 -13.42
CA HIS A 177 28.37 4.77 -12.50
C HIS A 177 28.15 6.13 -11.81
N PRO A 178 27.67 6.16 -10.55
CA PRO A 178 27.37 7.40 -9.83
C PRO A 178 28.61 7.95 -9.11
N TYR A 179 29.62 8.38 -9.87
CA TYR A 179 30.97 8.64 -9.33
C TYR A 179 30.97 9.60 -8.14
N LEU A 180 30.22 10.71 -8.20
CA LEU A 180 30.25 11.73 -7.14
C LEU A 180 29.58 11.23 -5.86
N ALA A 181 28.52 10.43 -5.98
CA ALA A 181 27.88 9.81 -4.82
C ALA A 181 28.83 8.81 -4.15
N LEU A 182 29.55 8.00 -4.94
CA LEU A 182 30.53 7.05 -4.43
C LEU A 182 31.74 7.76 -3.79
N GLU A 183 32.28 8.80 -4.41
CA GLU A 183 33.34 9.64 -3.82
C GLU A 183 32.87 10.28 -2.50
N THR A 184 31.65 10.79 -2.46
CA THR A 184 31.09 11.42 -1.25
C THR A 184 30.96 10.43 -0.09
N VAL A 185 30.38 9.24 -0.31
CA VAL A 185 30.24 8.24 0.76
C VAL A 185 31.59 7.68 1.20
N SER A 186 32.54 7.58 0.26
CA SER A 186 33.91 7.11 0.51
C SER A 186 34.68 8.09 1.39
N ASN A 187 34.63 9.39 1.06
CA ASN A 187 35.35 10.43 1.78
C ASN A 187 34.80 10.70 3.18
N ASN A 188 33.48 10.58 3.36
CA ASN A 188 32.82 10.87 4.65
C ASN A 188 32.69 9.63 5.56
N ALA A 189 33.12 8.45 5.10
CA ALA A 189 32.91 7.19 5.83
C ALA A 189 33.48 7.24 7.26
N SER A 190 34.70 7.75 7.41
CA SER A 190 35.40 7.88 8.69
C SER A 190 34.75 8.91 9.63
N GLU A 191 34.04 9.89 9.10
CA GLU A 191 33.31 10.89 9.90
C GLU A 191 32.00 10.33 10.47
N TRP A 192 31.37 9.38 9.77
CA TRP A 192 30.11 8.78 10.20
C TRP A 192 30.30 7.68 11.24
N SER A 193 31.34 6.87 11.11
CA SER A 193 31.68 5.81 12.07
C SER A 193 33.12 5.36 11.88
N SER A 194 33.84 5.13 12.99
CA SER A 194 35.21 4.58 12.97
C SER A 194 35.28 3.18 12.36
N ASP A 195 34.18 2.44 12.39
CA ASP A 195 34.10 1.05 11.94
C ASP A 195 33.70 0.92 10.46
N LEU A 196 33.46 2.05 9.79
CA LEU A 196 33.01 2.10 8.40
C LEU A 196 34.19 2.39 7.45
N THR A 197 34.69 1.37 6.74
CA THR A 197 35.71 1.59 5.70
C THR A 197 35.08 2.22 4.45
N PRO A 198 35.86 2.95 3.63
CA PRO A 198 35.37 3.54 2.39
C PRO A 198 34.76 2.51 1.42
N GLU A 199 35.39 1.34 1.26
CA GLU A 199 34.91 0.26 0.39
C GLU A 199 33.57 -0.30 0.89
N TYR A 200 33.44 -0.47 2.21
CA TYR A 200 32.20 -0.96 2.80
C TYR A 200 31.08 0.08 2.71
N ALA A 201 31.39 1.38 2.82
CA ALA A 201 30.44 2.47 2.59
C ALA A 201 29.91 2.46 1.14
N GLN A 202 30.79 2.30 0.15
CA GLN A 202 30.41 2.17 -1.26
C GLN A 202 29.54 0.93 -1.50
N ALA A 203 29.93 -0.23 -0.97
CA ALA A 203 29.15 -1.46 -1.09
C ALA A 203 27.74 -1.32 -0.47
N ASN A 204 27.63 -0.64 0.67
CA ASN A 204 26.33 -0.36 1.29
C ASN A 204 25.46 0.58 0.45
N PHE A 205 26.05 1.64 -0.13
CA PHE A 205 25.32 2.54 -1.02
C PHE A 205 24.79 1.80 -2.25
N ILE A 206 25.65 1.02 -2.91
CA ILE A 206 25.31 0.20 -4.07
C ILE A 206 24.18 -0.79 -3.73
N LYS A 207 24.30 -1.51 -2.63
CA LYS A 207 23.27 -2.44 -2.14
C LYS A 207 21.93 -1.73 -1.86
N ALA A 208 21.97 -0.53 -1.27
CA ALA A 208 20.78 0.26 -0.99
C ALA A 208 20.10 0.73 -2.29
N VAL A 209 20.87 1.15 -3.29
CA VAL A 209 20.34 1.49 -4.63
C VAL A 209 19.72 0.27 -5.29
N GLY A 210 20.39 -0.89 -5.26
CA GLY A 210 19.86 -2.15 -5.79
C GLY A 210 18.51 -2.52 -5.17
N LYS A 211 18.41 -2.53 -3.84
CA LYS A 211 17.12 -2.76 -3.14
C LYS A 211 16.07 -1.69 -3.47
N GLY A 212 16.50 -0.45 -3.69
CA GLY A 212 15.65 0.64 -4.15
C GLY A 212 15.08 0.40 -5.55
N LEU A 213 15.89 -0.10 -6.48
CA LEU A 213 15.45 -0.46 -7.83
C LEU A 213 14.46 -1.61 -7.81
N LEU A 214 14.76 -2.68 -7.07
CA LEU A 214 13.81 -3.81 -6.88
C LEU A 214 12.46 -3.28 -6.39
N LYS A 215 12.46 -2.40 -5.39
CA LYS A 215 11.24 -1.77 -4.88
C LYS A 215 10.51 -0.94 -5.93
N ILE A 216 11.20 -0.11 -6.71
CA ILE A 216 10.54 0.75 -7.71
C ILE A 216 9.93 -0.11 -8.83
N MET A 217 10.64 -1.13 -9.31
CA MET A 217 10.10 -2.06 -10.32
C MET A 217 8.90 -2.84 -9.80
N SER A 218 8.96 -3.28 -8.54
CA SER A 218 7.90 -4.11 -7.94
C SER A 218 6.58 -3.35 -7.80
N LYS A 219 6.60 -2.00 -7.72
CA LYS A 219 5.38 -1.18 -7.68
C LYS A 219 4.46 -1.41 -8.88
N MET A 220 5.03 -1.72 -10.04
CA MET A 220 4.29 -2.03 -11.28
C MET A 220 4.20 -3.55 -11.54
N GLY A 221 4.70 -4.39 -10.63
CA GLY A 221 4.77 -5.84 -10.82
C GLY A 221 5.84 -6.28 -11.82
N ILE A 222 6.90 -5.48 -12.02
CA ILE A 222 8.01 -5.82 -12.92
C ILE A 222 9.11 -6.53 -12.12
N SER A 223 9.50 -7.73 -12.57
CA SER A 223 10.50 -8.54 -11.85
C SER A 223 11.94 -8.32 -12.32
N ALA A 224 12.17 -7.93 -13.58
CA ALA A 224 13.51 -7.89 -14.17
C ALA A 224 13.93 -6.48 -14.62
N TYR A 225 15.15 -6.07 -14.26
CA TYR A 225 15.73 -4.79 -14.67
C TYR A 225 15.73 -4.60 -16.19
N MET A 226 16.04 -5.68 -16.95
CA MET A 226 16.04 -5.61 -18.41
C MET A 226 14.66 -5.35 -19.04
N SER A 227 13.57 -5.72 -18.35
CA SER A 227 12.21 -5.38 -18.77
C SER A 227 11.84 -3.94 -18.40
N TYR A 228 12.44 -3.42 -17.33
CA TYR A 228 12.26 -2.03 -16.89
C TYR A 228 13.08 -1.04 -17.74
N CYS A 229 14.24 -1.48 -18.25
CA CYS A 229 15.14 -0.65 -19.05
C CYS A 229 14.48 -0.20 -20.36
N GLY A 230 14.32 1.11 -20.54
CA GLY A 230 13.63 1.71 -21.69
C GLY A 230 12.09 1.66 -21.64
N ALA A 231 11.48 1.16 -20.56
CA ALA A 231 10.03 0.99 -20.46
C ALA A 231 9.27 2.27 -20.12
N GLN A 232 9.96 3.34 -19.68
CA GLN A 232 9.36 4.64 -19.34
C GLN A 232 8.17 4.55 -18.36
N ILE A 233 8.35 3.86 -17.22
CA ILE A 233 7.31 3.68 -16.18
C ILE A 233 7.19 4.95 -15.31
N PHE A 234 6.93 6.08 -15.96
CA PHE A 234 6.87 7.40 -15.36
C PHE A 234 5.80 8.26 -16.04
N GLU A 235 5.28 9.23 -15.31
CA GLU A 235 4.50 10.35 -15.84
C GLU A 235 5.26 11.65 -15.61
N ALA A 236 5.26 12.55 -16.60
CA ALA A 236 5.81 13.88 -16.48
C ALA A 236 4.74 14.88 -15.99
N VAL A 237 5.09 15.68 -14.99
CA VAL A 237 4.25 16.74 -14.44
C VAL A 237 5.04 18.05 -14.49
N GLY A 238 4.58 19.01 -15.30
CA GLY A 238 5.23 20.32 -15.45
C GLY A 238 6.25 20.43 -16.58
N LEU A 239 6.26 19.50 -17.54
CA LEU A 239 7.08 19.57 -18.76
C LEU A 239 6.20 19.71 -20.00
N ASN A 240 6.52 20.60 -20.92
CA ASN A 240 5.72 20.74 -22.14
C ASN A 240 5.87 19.55 -23.10
N SER A 241 4.83 19.35 -23.91
CA SER A 241 4.74 18.27 -24.89
C SER A 241 5.85 18.38 -25.94
N ALA A 242 6.31 19.59 -26.31
CA ALA A 242 7.42 19.75 -27.27
C ALA A 242 8.74 19.13 -26.77
N LEU A 243 9.07 19.31 -25.49
CA LEU A 243 10.23 18.69 -24.84
C LEU A 243 10.03 17.17 -24.72
N VAL A 244 8.85 16.74 -24.26
CA VAL A 244 8.54 15.33 -24.03
C VAL A 244 8.51 14.52 -25.34
N ASP A 245 7.83 15.00 -26.37
CA ASP A 245 7.73 14.33 -27.68
C ASP A 245 9.10 14.19 -28.37
N LYS A 246 9.98 15.17 -28.17
CA LYS A 246 11.31 15.18 -28.78
C LYS A 246 12.31 14.30 -28.04
N TYR A 247 12.31 14.33 -26.71
CA TYR A 247 13.38 13.71 -25.91
C TYR A 247 12.93 12.57 -25.00
N PHE A 248 11.65 12.44 -24.69
CA PHE A 248 11.05 11.44 -23.79
C PHE A 248 9.80 10.79 -24.41
N LYS A 249 9.88 10.53 -25.73
CA LYS A 249 8.74 10.14 -26.55
C LYS A 249 7.96 8.95 -25.96
N GLY A 250 6.66 9.16 -25.76
CA GLY A 250 5.74 8.17 -25.19
C GLY A 250 5.42 8.38 -23.71
N THR A 251 6.15 9.25 -23.01
CA THR A 251 5.81 9.64 -21.64
C THR A 251 4.62 10.59 -21.61
N SER A 252 3.68 10.38 -20.69
CA SER A 252 2.52 11.25 -20.53
C SER A 252 2.90 12.60 -19.92
N SER A 253 2.32 13.69 -20.44
CA SER A 253 2.34 15.01 -19.81
C SER A 253 0.97 15.69 -19.91
N SER A 254 0.29 15.81 -18.77
CA SER A 254 -1.12 16.19 -18.73
C SER A 254 -1.36 17.69 -18.53
N ILE A 255 -0.38 18.43 -18.01
CA ILE A 255 -0.53 19.85 -17.64
C ILE A 255 0.45 20.79 -18.34
N GLU A 256 1.20 20.29 -19.33
CA GLU A 256 2.28 21.05 -19.99
C GLU A 256 3.28 21.63 -18.96
N GLY A 257 3.98 22.71 -19.30
CA GLY A 257 4.90 23.40 -18.39
C GLY A 257 6.17 23.87 -19.09
N ILE A 258 7.31 23.67 -18.43
CA ILE A 258 8.58 24.24 -18.88
C ILE A 258 9.15 23.48 -20.08
N GLY A 259 9.91 24.20 -20.92
CA GLY A 259 10.58 23.64 -22.10
C GLY A 259 12.05 23.30 -21.86
N VAL A 260 12.73 22.83 -22.91
CA VAL A 260 14.15 22.43 -22.84
C VAL A 260 15.08 23.58 -22.43
N PHE A 261 14.78 24.81 -22.88
CA PHE A 261 15.58 25.99 -22.55
C PHE A 261 15.41 26.42 -21.08
N ASP A 262 14.23 26.21 -20.50
CA ASP A 262 14.00 26.48 -19.08
C ASP A 262 14.68 25.43 -18.20
N VAL A 263 14.68 24.16 -18.61
CA VAL A 263 15.47 23.10 -17.97
C VAL A 263 16.96 23.43 -18.02
N ALA A 264 17.46 23.97 -19.14
CA ALA A 264 18.83 24.43 -19.26
C ALA A 264 19.12 25.64 -18.35
N GLU A 265 18.18 26.56 -18.22
CA GLU A 265 18.29 27.70 -17.30
C GLU A 265 18.34 27.24 -15.82
N GLU A 266 17.57 26.22 -15.43
CA GLU A 266 17.66 25.65 -14.08
C GLU A 266 19.04 25.03 -13.81
N ALA A 267 19.60 24.31 -14.79
CA ALA A 267 20.95 23.77 -14.70
C ALA A 267 22.00 24.90 -14.61
N LEU A 268 21.84 25.96 -15.41
CA LEU A 268 22.75 27.11 -15.44
C LEU A 268 22.76 27.87 -14.12
N ARG A 269 21.60 28.05 -13.49
CA ARG A 269 21.51 28.67 -12.16
C ARG A 269 22.22 27.86 -11.09
N LEU A 270 22.04 26.54 -11.10
CA LEU A 270 22.76 25.66 -10.17
C LEU A 270 24.27 25.71 -10.41
N HIS A 271 24.71 25.76 -11.67
CA HIS A 271 26.12 25.91 -12.05
C HIS A 271 26.70 27.23 -11.53
N GLN A 272 26.00 28.33 -11.74
CA GLN A 272 26.39 29.65 -11.23
C GLN A 272 26.47 29.69 -9.70
N LEU A 273 25.56 29.00 -9.01
CA LEU A 273 25.61 28.89 -7.55
C LEU A 273 26.83 28.08 -7.10
N ALA A 274 27.13 26.96 -7.77
CA ALA A 274 28.25 26.08 -7.42
C ALA A 274 29.62 26.70 -7.70
N PHE A 275 29.75 27.53 -8.73
CA PHE A 275 30.99 28.23 -9.10
C PHE A 275 30.98 29.73 -8.76
N GLY A 276 30.00 30.17 -7.96
CA GLY A 276 29.87 31.56 -7.53
C GLY A 276 30.77 31.90 -6.34
N ASP A 277 30.89 33.20 -6.05
CA ASP A 277 31.74 33.73 -4.96
C ASP A 277 30.98 33.93 -3.63
N ASP A 278 29.90 33.17 -3.37
CA ASP A 278 29.17 33.30 -2.11
C ASP A 278 30.03 32.76 -0.94
N VAL A 279 30.54 33.70 -0.15
CA VAL A 279 31.41 33.42 1.00
C VAL A 279 30.74 32.50 2.03
N LEU A 280 29.41 32.53 2.17
CA LEU A 280 28.69 31.71 3.14
C LEU A 280 28.57 30.24 2.69
N LEU A 281 28.65 29.96 1.39
CA LEU A 281 28.53 28.62 0.81
C LEU A 281 29.85 28.04 0.30
N LYS A 282 30.97 28.77 0.48
CA LYS A 282 32.29 28.38 -0.05
C LYS A 282 32.70 26.94 0.31
N ASP A 283 32.45 26.53 1.56
CA ASP A 283 32.79 25.20 2.08
C ASP A 283 31.52 24.45 2.60
N ALA A 284 30.33 24.85 2.17
CA ALA A 284 29.06 24.32 2.68
C ALA A 284 27.98 24.21 1.59
N LEU A 285 27.16 23.16 1.67
CA LEU A 285 25.96 23.03 0.86
C LEU A 285 24.81 23.88 1.43
N ASP A 286 23.85 24.24 0.56
CA ASP A 286 22.60 24.87 1.00
C ASP A 286 21.90 23.99 2.07
N PRO A 287 21.33 24.58 3.14
CA PRO A 287 20.67 23.83 4.20
C PRO A 287 19.46 23.01 3.74
N GLY A 288 18.91 23.25 2.55
CA GLY A 288 17.77 22.56 1.98
C GLY A 288 16.47 22.80 2.75
N GLY A 289 15.48 21.95 2.50
CA GLY A 289 14.17 22.03 3.16
C GLY A 289 13.12 21.10 2.57
N GLU A 290 13.50 20.22 1.66
CA GLU A 290 12.61 19.41 0.86
C GLU A 290 11.86 18.39 1.73
N TYR A 291 12.53 17.79 2.71
CA TYR A 291 11.96 16.72 3.53
C TYR A 291 11.23 17.23 4.79
N ALA A 292 11.68 18.35 5.34
CA ALA A 292 11.14 18.97 6.54
C ALA A 292 11.32 20.49 6.48
N PHE A 293 10.35 21.21 7.05
CA PHE A 293 10.37 22.67 7.11
C PHE A 293 11.65 23.18 7.79
N ARG A 294 12.27 24.17 7.16
CA ARG A 294 13.39 24.97 7.70
C ARG A 294 13.10 26.44 7.39
N THR A 295 13.49 27.35 8.28
CA THR A 295 13.19 28.80 8.14
C THR A 295 13.75 29.43 6.86
N ARG A 296 14.83 28.89 6.31
CA ARG A 296 15.46 29.34 5.04
C ARG A 296 15.44 28.24 3.95
N GLY A 297 14.60 27.22 4.13
CA GLY A 297 14.51 26.09 3.20
C GLY A 297 13.32 26.21 2.25
N GLU A 298 13.06 25.11 1.56
CA GLU A 298 11.89 24.95 0.69
C GLU A 298 10.57 25.27 1.42
N GLU A 299 9.60 25.81 0.68
CA GLU A 299 8.29 26.18 1.20
C GLU A 299 7.43 24.95 1.55
N HIS A 300 6.69 25.02 2.67
CA HIS A 300 5.73 23.98 3.08
C HIS A 300 4.35 24.58 3.35
N MET A 301 3.29 23.84 3.00
CA MET A 301 1.91 24.22 3.35
C MET A 301 1.71 24.32 4.87
N PHE A 302 2.29 23.39 5.64
CA PHE A 302 2.28 23.46 7.10
C PHE A 302 3.56 24.12 7.61
N THR A 303 3.45 25.41 7.93
CA THR A 303 4.45 26.18 8.68
C THR A 303 4.08 26.23 10.17
N PRO A 304 5.00 26.59 11.07
CA PRO A 304 4.68 26.80 12.49
C PRO A 304 3.49 27.73 12.72
N ASP A 305 3.40 28.83 11.95
CA ASP A 305 2.29 29.79 12.05
C ASP A 305 0.96 29.19 11.61
N ALA A 306 0.93 28.47 10.48
CA ALA A 306 -0.28 27.81 10.01
C ALA A 306 -0.78 26.76 11.03
N ILE A 307 0.14 25.99 11.62
CA ILE A 307 -0.16 25.00 12.67
C ILE A 307 -0.75 25.69 13.90
N ALA A 308 -0.10 26.75 14.40
CA ALA A 308 -0.53 27.48 15.58
C ALA A 308 -1.93 28.07 15.37
N LYS A 309 -2.18 28.78 14.26
CA LYS A 309 -3.50 29.37 13.97
C LYS A 309 -4.60 28.33 13.87
N LEU A 310 -4.35 27.21 13.20
CA LEU A 310 -5.32 26.12 13.12
C LEU A 310 -5.66 25.56 14.51
N GLN A 311 -4.64 25.25 15.32
CA GLN A 311 -4.85 24.73 16.68
C GLN A 311 -5.58 25.73 17.59
N HIS A 312 -5.19 27.01 17.57
CA HIS A 312 -5.84 28.04 18.38
C HIS A 312 -7.28 28.27 17.95
N SER A 313 -7.57 28.32 16.65
CA SER A 313 -8.93 28.50 16.14
C SER A 313 -9.87 27.37 16.59
N ALA A 314 -9.44 26.12 16.46
CA ALA A 314 -10.23 24.95 16.83
C ALA A 314 -10.46 24.83 18.35
N ARG A 315 -9.43 25.11 19.15
CA ARG A 315 -9.51 25.06 20.63
C ARG A 315 -10.38 26.17 21.21
N ALA A 316 -10.25 27.39 20.69
CA ALA A 316 -11.00 28.55 21.17
C ALA A 316 -12.38 28.72 20.49
N ASN A 317 -12.74 27.82 19.58
CA ASN A 317 -13.91 27.94 18.71
C ASN A 317 -14.00 29.32 18.02
N ASN A 318 -12.89 29.79 17.43
CA ASN A 318 -12.77 31.13 16.85
C ASN A 318 -12.62 31.08 15.32
N TYR A 319 -13.71 31.36 14.61
CA TYR A 319 -13.74 31.40 13.14
C TYR A 319 -12.86 32.53 12.54
N SER A 320 -12.61 33.63 13.26
CA SER A 320 -11.73 34.70 12.76
C SER A 320 -10.29 34.21 12.65
N THR A 321 -9.78 33.51 13.67
CA THR A 321 -8.45 32.90 13.63
C THR A 321 -8.37 31.79 12.58
N TYR A 322 -9.47 31.04 12.36
CA TYR A 322 -9.53 30.08 11.26
C TYR A 322 -9.38 30.77 9.89
N LYS A 323 -10.05 31.92 9.68
CA LYS A 323 -9.90 32.68 8.43
C LYS A 323 -8.46 33.13 8.19
N GLU A 324 -7.74 33.50 9.23
CA GLU A 324 -6.30 33.80 9.10
C GLU A 324 -5.49 32.55 8.72
N PHE A 325 -5.80 31.38 9.29
CA PHE A 325 -5.20 30.11 8.87
C PHE A 325 -5.54 29.81 7.39
N ALA A 326 -6.81 29.88 7.01
CA ALA A 326 -7.27 29.62 5.66
C ALA A 326 -6.60 30.57 4.67
N GLN A 327 -6.43 31.85 5.02
CA GLN A 327 -5.67 32.81 4.22
C GLN A 327 -4.20 32.43 4.06
N LEU A 328 -3.51 31.98 5.11
CA LEU A 328 -2.12 31.50 5.01
C LEU A 328 -1.98 30.27 4.10
N ILE A 329 -2.98 29.39 4.08
CA ILE A 329 -3.01 28.19 3.21
C ILE A 329 -3.41 28.54 1.78
N ASN A 330 -4.39 29.42 1.60
CA ASN A 330 -5.00 29.75 0.31
C ASN A 330 -4.23 30.85 -0.45
N ASP A 331 -3.40 31.68 0.20
CA ASP A 331 -2.53 32.68 -0.46
C ASP A 331 -1.34 32.01 -1.16
N GLN A 332 -1.65 31.17 -2.13
CA GLN A 332 -0.67 30.50 -2.99
C GLN A 332 -0.31 31.34 -4.23
N SER A 333 -0.93 32.50 -4.41
CA SER A 333 -0.60 33.43 -5.50
C SER A 333 0.86 33.89 -5.47
N LYS A 334 1.51 33.82 -4.30
CA LYS A 334 2.94 34.14 -4.08
C LYS A 334 3.84 32.92 -3.80
N ARG A 335 3.30 31.84 -3.23
CA ARG A 335 4.06 30.64 -2.79
C ARG A 335 3.91 29.42 -3.72
N GLN A 336 2.93 29.42 -4.63
CA GLN A 336 2.68 28.45 -5.72
C GLN A 336 3.07 26.98 -5.40
N MET A 337 2.44 26.37 -4.39
CA MET A 337 2.82 25.02 -3.91
C MET A 337 1.95 23.89 -4.48
N THR A 338 0.75 24.19 -4.98
CA THR A 338 -0.23 23.19 -5.46
C THR A 338 -0.96 23.66 -6.71
N LEU A 339 -1.48 22.73 -7.52
CA LEU A 339 -2.24 23.08 -8.73
C LEU A 339 -3.51 23.88 -8.41
N ARG A 340 -4.28 23.44 -7.42
CA ARG A 340 -5.48 24.17 -6.96
C ARG A 340 -5.21 25.58 -6.45
N GLY A 341 -3.99 25.87 -6.01
CA GLY A 341 -3.55 27.23 -5.66
C GLY A 341 -3.51 28.19 -6.85
N LEU A 342 -3.48 27.67 -8.07
CA LEU A 342 -3.46 28.42 -9.33
C LEU A 342 -4.86 28.63 -9.92
N PHE A 343 -5.89 27.98 -9.36
CA PHE A 343 -7.28 28.11 -9.82
C PHE A 343 -7.95 29.28 -9.13
N GLU A 344 -8.86 29.96 -9.84
CA GLU A 344 -9.73 30.99 -9.26
C GLU A 344 -11.20 30.67 -9.49
N PHE A 345 -12.07 31.21 -8.64
CA PHE A 345 -13.52 31.07 -8.82
C PHE A 345 -14.05 32.17 -9.74
N LYS A 346 -14.91 31.82 -10.70
CA LYS A 346 -15.66 32.77 -11.52
C LYS A 346 -16.84 33.33 -10.74
N ILE A 347 -16.61 34.42 -10.02
CA ILE A 347 -17.63 35.09 -9.22
C ILE A 347 -18.36 36.12 -10.09
N ASP A 348 -19.67 35.97 -10.20
CA ASP A 348 -20.59 36.95 -10.80
C ASP A 348 -21.43 37.58 -9.67
N PRO A 349 -21.13 38.84 -9.26
CA PRO A 349 -21.86 39.49 -8.18
C PRO A 349 -23.36 39.58 -8.39
N THR A 350 -23.85 39.51 -9.63
CA THR A 350 -25.30 39.55 -9.94
C THR A 350 -26.01 38.23 -9.66
N LYS A 351 -25.26 37.13 -9.55
CA LYS A 351 -25.77 35.78 -9.25
C LYS A 351 -25.53 35.37 -7.81
N ALA A 352 -24.74 36.12 -7.06
CA ALA A 352 -24.49 35.85 -5.65
C ALA A 352 -25.81 35.85 -4.86
N ILE A 353 -25.90 34.95 -3.89
CA ILE A 353 -27.09 34.76 -3.06
C ILE A 353 -26.77 35.06 -1.60
N ALA A 354 -27.82 35.23 -0.78
CA ALA A 354 -27.61 35.40 0.64
C ALA A 354 -27.14 34.07 1.28
N LEU A 355 -26.31 34.16 2.32
CA LEU A 355 -25.67 33.00 2.94
C LEU A 355 -26.69 32.05 3.61
N ASP A 356 -27.82 32.58 4.05
CA ASP A 356 -28.95 31.82 4.61
C ASP A 356 -29.72 31.00 3.57
N GLU A 357 -29.60 31.33 2.28
CA GLU A 357 -30.12 30.49 1.18
C GLU A 357 -29.25 29.25 0.91
N VAL A 358 -28.00 29.25 1.36
CA VAL A 358 -27.08 28.11 1.22
C VAL A 358 -27.38 27.07 2.29
N GLU A 359 -27.39 25.79 1.89
CA GLU A 359 -27.65 24.67 2.80
C GLU A 359 -26.82 24.76 4.09
N PRO A 360 -27.38 24.36 5.25
CA PRO A 360 -26.70 24.50 6.52
C PRO A 360 -25.38 23.73 6.61
N ALA A 361 -24.41 24.25 7.35
CA ALA A 361 -23.10 23.61 7.55
C ALA A 361 -23.20 22.17 8.08
N LYS A 362 -24.22 21.88 8.90
CA LYS A 362 -24.52 20.54 9.43
C LYS A 362 -24.87 19.50 8.35
N GLU A 363 -25.32 19.91 7.17
CA GLU A 363 -25.58 19.01 6.05
C GLU A 363 -24.31 18.78 5.23
N ILE A 364 -23.47 19.81 5.07
CA ILE A 364 -22.18 19.73 4.38
C ILE A 364 -21.22 18.79 5.11
N VAL A 365 -21.08 18.90 6.43
CA VAL A 365 -20.13 18.08 7.21
C VAL A 365 -20.38 16.57 7.13
N LYS A 366 -21.58 16.13 6.74
CA LYS A 366 -21.89 14.71 6.50
C LYS A 366 -21.12 14.13 5.30
N ARG A 367 -20.62 14.99 4.42
CA ARG A 367 -19.78 14.65 3.26
C ARG A 367 -18.30 14.54 3.63
N PHE A 368 -17.94 14.89 4.85
CA PHE A 368 -16.56 14.83 5.31
C PHE A 368 -16.26 13.48 5.94
N ALA A 369 -15.09 12.95 5.56
CA ALA A 369 -14.53 11.76 6.18
C ALA A 369 -13.14 12.06 6.76
N THR A 370 -12.80 11.47 7.90
CA THR A 370 -11.38 11.43 8.29
C THR A 370 -10.66 10.34 7.50
N GLY A 371 -9.42 10.63 7.10
CA GLY A 371 -8.59 9.71 6.34
C GLY A 371 -8.27 8.44 7.12
N ALA A 372 -7.99 7.36 6.39
CA ALA A 372 -7.69 6.05 6.94
C ALA A 372 -6.33 6.02 7.69
N MET A 373 -6.35 6.26 8.99
CA MET A 373 -5.16 6.35 9.84
C MET A 373 -5.19 5.25 10.88
N SER A 374 -4.33 4.23 10.71
CA SER A 374 -4.43 3.00 11.51
C SER A 374 -4.19 3.24 12.99
N LEU A 375 -5.00 2.62 13.85
CA LEU A 375 -4.65 2.38 15.25
C LEU A 375 -3.31 1.62 15.33
N GLY A 376 -2.36 2.15 16.09
CA GLY A 376 -0.96 1.73 16.10
C GLY A 376 -0.05 2.77 15.41
N SER A 377 -0.46 3.31 14.26
CA SER A 377 0.24 4.47 13.67
C SER A 377 -0.04 5.74 14.47
N ILE A 378 -1.31 5.97 14.80
CA ILE A 378 -1.74 6.96 15.78
C ILE A 378 -2.14 6.28 17.10
N SER A 379 -2.12 7.05 18.18
CA SER A 379 -2.48 6.59 19.52
C SER A 379 -3.98 6.23 19.61
N THR A 380 -4.33 5.46 20.64
CA THR A 380 -5.74 5.11 20.92
C THR A 380 -6.57 6.37 21.17
N GLU A 381 -6.00 7.35 21.86
CA GLU A 381 -6.64 8.61 22.20
C GLU A 381 -6.97 9.42 20.93
N ALA A 382 -5.99 9.63 20.04
CA ALA A 382 -6.21 10.34 18.78
C ALA A 382 -7.23 9.60 17.90
N HIS A 383 -7.09 8.28 17.76
CA HIS A 383 -7.99 7.51 16.91
C HIS A 383 -9.45 7.53 17.40
N SER A 384 -9.68 7.36 18.71
CA SER A 384 -11.02 7.38 19.27
C SER A 384 -11.62 8.79 19.28
N THR A 385 -10.80 9.83 19.49
CA THR A 385 -11.21 11.24 19.41
C THR A 385 -11.78 11.58 18.04
N LEU A 386 -11.11 11.19 16.96
CA LEU A 386 -11.61 11.36 15.60
C LEU A 386 -12.96 10.66 15.39
N ALA A 387 -13.11 9.43 15.89
CA ALA A 387 -14.36 8.69 15.71
C ALA A 387 -15.54 9.36 16.42
N VAL A 388 -15.36 9.75 17.68
CA VAL A 388 -16.38 10.49 18.45
C VAL A 388 -16.75 11.79 17.73
N ALA A 389 -15.75 12.59 17.33
CA ALA A 389 -15.99 13.87 16.66
C ALA A 389 -16.79 13.71 15.36
N MET A 390 -16.40 12.75 14.51
CA MET A 390 -17.08 12.52 13.24
C MET A 390 -18.49 11.99 13.41
N ASN A 391 -18.73 11.13 14.41
CA ASN A 391 -20.06 10.63 14.73
C ASN A 391 -20.99 11.76 15.21
N ARG A 392 -20.50 12.68 16.04
CA ARG A 392 -21.27 13.85 16.53
C ARG A 392 -21.77 14.76 15.40
N ILE A 393 -20.99 14.92 14.33
CA ILE A 393 -21.36 15.78 13.19
C ILE A 393 -22.06 15.01 12.06
N GLY A 394 -22.26 13.70 12.22
CA GLY A 394 -22.86 12.85 11.19
C GLY A 394 -21.94 12.56 9.99
N GLY A 395 -20.67 12.97 10.06
CA GLY A 395 -19.63 12.59 9.10
C GLY A 395 -19.14 11.16 9.35
N LYS A 396 -17.98 10.81 8.80
CA LYS A 396 -17.44 9.45 8.88
C LYS A 396 -15.99 9.44 9.34
N SER A 397 -15.63 8.56 10.26
CA SER A 397 -14.23 8.22 10.54
C SER A 397 -13.85 6.87 9.95
N ASN A 398 -12.57 6.68 9.68
CA ASN A 398 -12.02 5.48 9.05
C ASN A 398 -10.96 4.82 9.94
N THR A 399 -11.06 3.50 10.14
CA THR A 399 -10.15 2.74 11.01
C THR A 399 -8.70 2.71 10.55
N GLY A 400 -8.45 2.94 9.26
CA GLY A 400 -7.21 2.52 8.63
C GLY A 400 -6.98 1.00 8.73
N GLU A 401 -5.75 0.59 8.43
CA GLU A 401 -5.35 -0.81 8.25
C GLU A 401 -5.11 -1.57 9.58
N GLY A 402 -5.46 -0.97 10.72
CA GLY A 402 -5.02 -1.43 12.04
C GLY A 402 -5.97 -2.38 12.77
N GLY A 403 -7.16 -2.64 12.20
CA GLY A 403 -8.30 -3.16 12.94
C GLY A 403 -8.94 -2.08 13.83
N GLU A 404 -9.97 -2.48 14.57
CA GLU A 404 -10.62 -1.65 15.59
C GLU A 404 -10.97 -2.52 16.79
N ASP A 405 -10.86 -1.97 18.00
CA ASP A 405 -11.25 -2.70 19.21
C ASP A 405 -12.77 -2.97 19.22
N PRO A 406 -13.22 -4.23 19.37
CA PRO A 406 -14.63 -4.58 19.40
C PRO A 406 -15.45 -3.82 20.44
N VAL A 407 -14.86 -3.44 21.58
CA VAL A 407 -15.55 -2.71 22.64
C VAL A 407 -16.10 -1.37 22.14
N ARG A 408 -15.51 -0.80 21.08
CA ARG A 408 -15.98 0.46 20.47
C ARG A 408 -17.29 0.35 19.70
N TYR A 409 -17.71 -0.86 19.33
CA TYR A 409 -18.89 -1.05 18.48
C TYR A 409 -19.87 -2.14 18.94
N VAL A 410 -19.43 -3.11 19.75
CA VAL A 410 -20.29 -4.24 20.17
C VAL A 410 -21.49 -3.77 21.01
N ASN A 411 -21.27 -2.87 21.96
CA ASN A 411 -22.35 -2.33 22.79
C ASN A 411 -23.33 -1.50 21.95
N GLU A 412 -22.82 -0.65 21.06
CA GLU A 412 -23.65 0.13 20.13
C GLU A 412 -24.51 -0.78 19.24
N GLN A 413 -23.93 -1.86 18.69
CA GLN A 413 -24.67 -2.84 17.88
C GLN A 413 -25.76 -3.58 18.67
N ARG A 414 -25.58 -3.75 19.98
CA ARG A 414 -26.59 -4.29 20.90
C ARG A 414 -27.63 -3.26 21.37
N GLY A 415 -27.50 -2.00 20.93
CA GLY A 415 -28.38 -0.90 21.32
C GLY A 415 -28.06 -0.29 22.68
N ILE A 416 -26.92 -0.66 23.29
CA ILE A 416 -26.44 -0.08 24.55
C ILE A 416 -25.70 1.21 24.20
N LYS A 417 -26.20 2.34 24.70
CA LYS A 417 -25.65 3.67 24.43
C LYS A 417 -24.65 4.08 25.51
N ILE A 418 -23.71 4.93 25.13
CA ILE A 418 -22.84 5.61 26.08
C ILE A 418 -23.68 6.54 26.97
N GLY A 419 -23.52 6.38 28.29
CA GLY A 419 -24.22 7.12 29.33
C GLY A 419 -23.52 8.40 29.75
N ALA A 420 -24.22 9.23 30.53
CA ALA A 420 -23.65 10.45 31.09
C ALA A 420 -22.54 10.13 32.10
N GLY A 421 -21.39 10.79 31.98
CA GLY A 421 -20.24 10.63 32.87
C GLY A 421 -19.24 9.55 32.44
N GLU A 422 -19.51 8.79 31.38
CA GLU A 422 -18.53 7.88 30.80
C GLU A 422 -17.40 8.63 30.09
N THR A 423 -16.23 7.99 30.07
CA THR A 423 -15.01 8.46 29.41
C THR A 423 -14.48 7.39 28.46
N ILE A 424 -13.55 7.76 27.58
CA ILE A 424 -12.88 6.78 26.71
C ILE A 424 -12.20 5.69 27.55
N ALA A 425 -11.55 6.03 28.67
CA ALA A 425 -10.94 5.06 29.57
C ALA A 425 -11.97 4.13 30.23
N SER A 426 -13.13 4.65 30.66
CA SER A 426 -14.17 3.81 31.27
C SER A 426 -14.73 2.75 30.31
N VAL A 427 -14.73 3.03 29.00
CA VAL A 427 -15.23 2.10 27.98
C VAL A 427 -14.12 1.16 27.49
N LEU A 428 -12.94 1.67 27.16
CA LEU A 428 -11.84 0.85 26.61
C LEU A 428 -11.02 0.12 27.69
N GLY A 429 -11.02 0.62 28.92
CA GLY A 429 -10.22 0.15 30.04
C GLY A 429 -9.13 1.16 30.45
N GLU A 430 -9.01 1.40 31.76
CA GLU A 430 -8.10 2.39 32.35
C GLU A 430 -6.62 2.12 32.04
N GLY A 431 -6.23 0.85 31.87
CA GLY A 431 -4.85 0.48 31.51
C GLY A 431 -4.47 0.74 30.04
N LEU A 432 -5.44 1.09 29.18
CA LEU A 432 -5.24 1.27 27.74
C LEU A 432 -5.33 2.72 27.29
N VAL A 433 -5.73 3.65 28.16
CA VAL A 433 -5.94 5.07 27.85
C VAL A 433 -5.11 5.90 28.84
N TYR A 434 -4.22 6.74 28.32
CA TYR A 434 -3.28 7.53 29.14
C TYR A 434 -3.61 9.02 29.19
N ALA A 435 -4.47 9.49 28.27
CA ALA A 435 -5.10 10.80 28.37
C ALA A 435 -6.60 10.59 28.21
N ASP A 436 -7.31 10.64 29.34
CA ASP A 436 -8.73 10.32 29.37
C ASP A 436 -9.59 11.49 28.88
N ILE A 437 -10.65 11.16 28.15
CA ILE A 437 -11.48 12.12 27.42
C ILE A 437 -12.95 11.85 27.77
N PRO A 438 -13.68 12.86 28.28
CA PRO A 438 -15.08 12.70 28.62
C PRO A 438 -15.93 12.50 27.36
N LEU A 439 -16.91 11.60 27.47
CA LEU A 439 -17.90 11.35 26.42
C LEU A 439 -19.23 12.05 26.78
N GLN A 440 -19.99 12.39 25.75
CA GLN A 440 -21.34 12.91 25.88
C GLN A 440 -22.34 11.75 25.77
N GLU A 441 -23.51 11.90 26.40
CA GLU A 441 -24.58 10.91 26.31
C GLU A 441 -24.95 10.66 24.84
N GLY A 442 -24.95 9.40 24.43
CA GLY A 442 -25.23 9.01 23.05
C GLY A 442 -24.07 9.13 22.07
N ASP A 443 -22.86 9.47 22.54
CA ASP A 443 -21.66 9.37 21.72
C ASP A 443 -21.44 7.94 21.20
N SER A 444 -20.71 7.84 20.08
CA SER A 444 -20.24 6.59 19.53
C SER A 444 -18.75 6.68 19.25
N MET A 445 -18.01 5.66 19.70
CA MET A 445 -16.59 5.49 19.36
C MET A 445 -16.38 4.63 18.12
N ARG A 446 -17.43 4.11 17.49
CA ARG A 446 -17.34 3.24 16.31
C ARG A 446 -16.88 4.03 15.09
N SER A 447 -15.88 3.52 14.39
CA SER A 447 -15.53 4.08 13.08
C SER A 447 -16.52 3.57 12.02
N ARG A 448 -17.22 4.48 11.34
CA ARG A 448 -18.24 4.11 10.33
C ARG A 448 -17.63 3.47 9.08
N ILE A 449 -16.40 3.86 8.72
CA ILE A 449 -15.66 3.26 7.62
C ILE A 449 -14.64 2.24 8.18
N LYS A 450 -14.75 1.01 7.71
CA LYS A 450 -13.86 -0.10 8.07
C LYS A 450 -12.96 -0.44 6.89
N GLN A 451 -11.65 -0.44 7.07
CA GLN A 451 -10.72 -0.70 5.98
C GLN A 451 -10.33 -2.18 5.85
N VAL A 452 -10.31 -2.67 4.63
CA VAL A 452 -9.76 -3.98 4.25
C VAL A 452 -8.53 -3.71 3.38
N ALA A 453 -7.35 -4.00 3.92
CA ALA A 453 -6.05 -3.81 3.26
C ALA A 453 -5.28 -5.13 3.18
N SER A 454 -4.18 -5.18 2.42
CA SER A 454 -3.40 -6.39 2.14
C SER A 454 -2.94 -7.19 3.36
N GLY A 455 -2.72 -6.56 4.50
CA GLY A 455 -2.37 -7.25 5.74
C GLY A 455 -3.52 -8.00 6.42
N ARG A 456 -4.78 -7.69 6.08
CA ARG A 456 -6.01 -8.21 6.71
C ARG A 456 -6.02 -8.10 8.25
N PHE A 457 -5.27 -7.15 8.81
CA PHE A 457 -5.18 -6.99 10.26
C PHE A 457 -6.53 -6.61 10.86
N GLY A 458 -6.98 -7.38 11.85
CA GLY A 458 -8.22 -7.11 12.58
C GLY A 458 -9.50 -7.29 11.75
N VAL A 459 -9.41 -7.86 10.54
CA VAL A 459 -10.59 -8.06 9.68
C VAL A 459 -11.30 -9.35 10.09
N THR A 460 -12.41 -9.20 10.81
CA THR A 460 -13.26 -10.30 11.28
C THR A 460 -14.68 -10.15 10.73
N ALA A 461 -15.48 -11.22 10.76
CA ALA A 461 -16.91 -11.14 10.41
C ALA A 461 -17.67 -10.05 11.20
N GLU A 462 -17.36 -9.91 12.50
CA GLU A 462 -17.97 -8.91 13.40
C GLU A 462 -17.50 -7.48 13.06
N TYR A 463 -16.21 -7.31 12.78
CA TYR A 463 -15.62 -6.05 12.32
C TYR A 463 -16.29 -5.56 11.03
N LEU A 464 -16.49 -6.45 10.05
CA LEU A 464 -17.17 -6.11 8.80
C LEU A 464 -18.65 -5.77 9.02
N ASN A 465 -19.33 -6.47 9.93
CA ASN A 465 -20.74 -6.21 10.28
C ASN A 465 -20.95 -4.89 11.06
N SER A 466 -19.90 -4.30 11.64
CA SER A 466 -19.99 -3.00 12.30
C SER A 466 -19.77 -1.80 11.36
N ALA A 467 -19.53 -2.04 10.07
CA ALA A 467 -19.30 -1.01 9.07
C ALA A 467 -20.60 -0.43 8.50
N ASP A 468 -20.62 0.88 8.26
CA ASP A 468 -21.57 1.53 7.35
C ASP A 468 -20.98 1.59 5.92
N GLN A 469 -19.64 1.62 5.83
CA GLN A 469 -18.88 1.51 4.60
C GLN A 469 -17.64 0.65 4.84
N ILE A 470 -17.34 -0.27 3.92
CA ILE A 470 -16.10 -1.04 3.92
C ILE A 470 -15.22 -0.50 2.79
N GLN A 471 -13.99 -0.08 3.12
CA GLN A 471 -13.05 0.48 2.17
C GLN A 471 -11.94 -0.52 1.83
N ILE A 472 -11.90 -0.99 0.58
CA ILE A 472 -10.78 -1.73 0.01
C ILE A 472 -9.65 -0.73 -0.28
N LYS A 473 -8.50 -0.92 0.37
CA LYS A 473 -7.33 -0.05 0.19
C LYS A 473 -6.38 -0.63 -0.85
N MET A 474 -6.51 -0.21 -2.11
CA MET A 474 -5.54 -0.58 -3.15
C MET A 474 -4.20 0.13 -2.94
N ALA A 475 -4.24 1.43 -2.66
CA ALA A 475 -3.04 2.24 -2.49
C ALA A 475 -3.26 3.43 -1.55
N GLN A 476 -2.18 4.15 -1.23
CA GLN A 476 -2.21 5.44 -0.55
C GLN A 476 -1.16 6.39 -1.16
N GLY A 477 -1.47 7.68 -1.22
CA GLY A 477 -0.63 8.67 -1.93
C GLY A 477 0.83 8.72 -1.49
N ALA A 478 1.12 8.50 -0.20
CA ALA A 478 2.48 8.57 0.33
C ALA A 478 3.41 7.40 -0.06
N LYS A 479 2.84 6.30 -0.59
CA LYS A 479 3.54 5.07 -0.98
C LYS A 479 2.65 4.16 -1.83
N PRO A 480 2.27 4.60 -3.03
CA PRO A 480 1.53 3.74 -3.93
C PRO A 480 2.42 2.60 -4.45
N GLY A 481 1.80 1.47 -4.78
CA GLY A 481 2.49 0.22 -5.13
C GLY A 481 3.24 -0.47 -3.99
N GLU A 482 3.02 -0.07 -2.73
CA GLU A 482 3.66 -0.64 -1.54
C GLU A 482 2.65 -0.90 -0.40
N GLY A 483 3.01 -1.80 0.53
CA GLY A 483 2.18 -2.14 1.68
C GLY A 483 2.28 -1.16 2.86
N GLY A 484 1.31 -1.26 3.78
CA GLY A 484 1.32 -0.61 5.09
C GLY A 484 2.58 -0.98 5.90
N GLN A 485 3.08 -0.04 6.72
CA GLN A 485 4.27 -0.26 7.55
C GLN A 485 4.00 0.23 8.96
N LEU A 486 4.25 -0.64 9.95
CA LEU A 486 4.23 -0.30 11.36
C LEU A 486 5.51 -0.81 12.04
N PRO A 487 6.41 0.08 12.48
CA PRO A 487 7.64 -0.31 13.17
C PRO A 487 7.38 -1.14 14.44
N GLY A 488 8.24 -2.12 14.74
CA GLY A 488 8.07 -3.06 15.85
C GLY A 488 7.93 -2.39 17.22
N GLY A 489 8.66 -1.29 17.46
CA GLY A 489 8.53 -0.48 18.68
C GLY A 489 7.14 0.16 18.88
N LYS A 490 6.26 0.13 17.87
CA LYS A 490 4.85 0.57 17.96
C LYS A 490 3.87 -0.60 18.02
N VAL A 491 4.35 -1.84 17.97
CA VAL A 491 3.51 -3.04 18.08
C VAL A 491 3.49 -3.47 19.54
N SER A 492 2.77 -2.69 20.37
CA SER A 492 2.52 -3.04 21.77
C SER A 492 1.67 -4.30 21.86
N GLU A 493 1.55 -4.88 23.06
CA GLU A 493 0.69 -6.06 23.28
C GLU A 493 -0.76 -5.80 22.84
N TYR A 494 -1.28 -4.61 23.14
CA TYR A 494 -2.61 -4.18 22.70
C TYR A 494 -2.73 -4.14 21.17
N ILE A 495 -1.77 -3.52 20.48
CA ILE A 495 -1.77 -3.45 19.00
C ILE A 495 -1.61 -4.85 18.40
N ALA A 496 -0.76 -5.70 18.95
CA ALA A 496 -0.56 -7.06 18.49
C ALA A 496 -1.84 -7.92 18.65
N LYS A 497 -2.57 -7.73 19.76
CA LYS A 497 -3.87 -8.37 19.98
C LYS A 497 -4.87 -7.98 18.90
N LEU A 498 -5.05 -6.69 18.64
CA LEU A 498 -6.01 -6.19 17.64
C LEU A 498 -5.68 -6.65 16.21
N ARG A 499 -4.39 -6.80 15.91
CA ARG A 499 -3.91 -7.19 14.59
C ARG A 499 -3.73 -8.70 14.42
N PHE A 500 -3.98 -9.50 15.45
CA PHE A 500 -3.65 -10.92 15.48
C PHE A 500 -2.19 -11.18 15.07
N SER A 501 -1.27 -10.36 15.57
CA SER A 501 0.17 -10.44 15.29
C SER A 501 0.97 -10.77 16.55
N VAL A 502 2.30 -10.67 16.43
CA VAL A 502 3.25 -10.92 17.51
C VAL A 502 3.72 -9.58 18.10
N PRO A 503 3.72 -9.38 19.45
CA PRO A 503 4.21 -8.15 20.08
C PRO A 503 5.68 -7.83 19.73
N GLY A 504 5.99 -6.56 19.53
CA GLY A 504 7.34 -6.06 19.24
C GLY A 504 7.86 -6.31 17.82
N VAL A 505 7.16 -7.12 17.01
CA VAL A 505 7.57 -7.46 15.64
C VAL A 505 7.05 -6.41 14.67
N GLY A 506 7.93 -5.88 13.82
CA GLY A 506 7.54 -4.92 12.79
C GLY A 506 6.58 -5.52 11.76
N LEU A 507 5.53 -4.79 11.40
CA LEU A 507 4.52 -5.24 10.44
C LEU A 507 4.71 -4.50 9.12
N ILE A 508 5.21 -5.21 8.11
CA ILE A 508 5.23 -4.77 6.72
C ILE A 508 4.16 -5.61 6.01
N SER A 509 3.11 -4.95 5.53
CA SER A 509 2.06 -5.64 4.77
C SER A 509 2.56 -5.99 3.38
N PRO A 510 2.04 -7.06 2.74
CA PRO A 510 2.31 -7.30 1.34
C PRO A 510 1.94 -6.06 0.50
N PRO A 511 2.69 -5.71 -0.56
CA PRO A 511 2.25 -4.68 -1.49
C PRO A 511 0.91 -5.00 -2.17
N PRO A 512 0.67 -6.21 -2.70
CA PRO A 512 -0.61 -6.53 -3.29
C PRO A 512 -1.61 -7.04 -2.25
N HIS A 513 -2.89 -6.93 -2.59
CA HIS A 513 -3.90 -7.84 -2.07
C HIS A 513 -3.72 -9.18 -2.76
N HIS A 514 -3.44 -10.27 -2.03
CA HIS A 514 -3.24 -11.60 -2.65
C HIS A 514 -4.54 -12.22 -3.20
N ASP A 515 -5.67 -11.56 -2.99
CA ASP A 515 -6.98 -11.83 -3.57
C ASP A 515 -7.45 -10.76 -4.57
N ILE A 516 -6.52 -9.94 -5.10
CA ILE A 516 -6.76 -8.98 -6.18
C ILE A 516 -5.55 -8.96 -7.12
N TYR A 517 -5.55 -9.82 -8.14
CA TYR A 517 -4.54 -9.81 -9.20
C TYR A 517 -5.07 -9.25 -10.53
N SER A 518 -6.37 -9.00 -10.59
CA SER A 518 -7.04 -8.39 -11.74
C SER A 518 -8.34 -7.68 -11.32
N ILE A 519 -9.04 -7.09 -12.29
CA ILE A 519 -10.30 -6.40 -12.06
C ILE A 519 -11.43 -7.34 -11.63
N GLU A 520 -11.45 -8.57 -12.15
CA GLU A 520 -12.42 -9.60 -11.77
C GLU A 520 -12.21 -10.09 -10.33
N ASP A 521 -10.97 -10.13 -9.86
CA ASP A 521 -10.67 -10.45 -8.46
C ASP A 521 -11.12 -9.32 -7.52
N LEU A 522 -10.96 -8.05 -7.93
CA LEU A 522 -11.54 -6.94 -7.20
C LEU A 522 -13.07 -7.07 -7.12
N ALA A 523 -13.72 -7.42 -8.23
CA ALA A 523 -15.16 -7.66 -8.26
C ALA A 523 -15.55 -8.82 -7.32
N GLN A 524 -14.72 -9.86 -7.22
CA GLN A 524 -14.93 -10.94 -6.27
C GLN A 524 -14.81 -10.45 -4.82
N LEU A 525 -13.79 -9.66 -4.47
CA LEU A 525 -13.69 -9.11 -3.11
C LEU A 525 -14.85 -8.16 -2.77
N ILE A 526 -15.31 -7.34 -3.71
CA ILE A 526 -16.51 -6.50 -3.52
C ILE A 526 -17.72 -7.41 -3.21
N HIS A 527 -17.89 -8.49 -3.97
CA HIS A 527 -18.95 -9.48 -3.72
C HIS A 527 -18.80 -10.14 -2.34
N ASP A 528 -17.58 -10.49 -1.93
CA ASP A 528 -17.30 -11.10 -0.62
C ASP A 528 -17.71 -10.18 0.53
N LEU A 529 -17.31 -8.91 0.46
CA LEU A 529 -17.58 -7.93 1.50
C LEU A 529 -19.07 -7.56 1.57
N LYS A 530 -19.76 -7.52 0.43
CA LYS A 530 -21.22 -7.33 0.39
C LYS A 530 -21.99 -8.51 0.94
N ASN A 531 -21.54 -9.74 0.74
CA ASN A 531 -22.16 -10.89 1.41
C ASN A 531 -21.89 -10.86 2.91
N ALA A 532 -20.70 -10.43 3.36
CA ALA A 532 -20.36 -10.33 4.78
C ALA A 532 -21.19 -9.27 5.50
N ASN A 533 -21.50 -8.14 4.83
CA ASN A 533 -22.40 -7.11 5.32
C ASN A 533 -23.19 -6.47 4.16
N PRO A 534 -24.43 -6.96 3.89
CA PRO A 534 -25.26 -6.45 2.80
C PRO A 534 -25.65 -4.98 2.90
N LYS A 535 -25.55 -4.38 4.10
CA LYS A 535 -25.94 -2.99 4.35
C LYS A 535 -24.80 -2.00 4.11
N ALA A 536 -23.55 -2.45 4.18
CA ALA A 536 -22.41 -1.55 4.04
C ALA A 536 -22.17 -1.18 2.58
N SER A 537 -21.86 0.09 2.31
CA SER A 537 -21.32 0.48 0.99
C SER A 537 -19.88 0.00 0.82
N ILE A 538 -19.46 -0.33 -0.40
CA ILE A 538 -18.07 -0.72 -0.69
C ILE A 538 -17.34 0.42 -1.41
N SER A 539 -16.24 0.85 -0.80
CA SER A 539 -15.36 1.92 -1.27
C SER A 539 -14.04 1.34 -1.75
N VAL A 540 -13.53 1.79 -2.89
CA VAL A 540 -12.19 1.41 -3.38
C VAL A 540 -11.30 2.64 -3.36
N LYS A 541 -10.19 2.58 -2.61
CA LYS A 541 -9.24 3.69 -2.49
C LYS A 541 -8.07 3.52 -3.47
N LEU A 542 -8.03 4.41 -4.46
CA LEU A 542 -7.03 4.53 -5.51
C LEU A 542 -6.12 5.74 -5.26
N VAL A 543 -5.01 5.82 -5.99
CA VAL A 543 -4.10 6.97 -5.97
C VAL A 543 -4.04 7.57 -7.36
N SER A 544 -3.99 8.91 -7.42
CA SER A 544 -3.88 9.66 -8.66
C SER A 544 -2.58 9.32 -9.41
N GLU A 545 -2.73 8.94 -10.66
CA GLU A 545 -1.72 8.80 -11.71
C GLU A 545 -2.47 8.79 -13.06
N VAL A 546 -1.78 9.02 -14.17
CA VAL A 546 -2.38 8.86 -15.51
C VAL A 546 -3.02 7.48 -15.68
N GLY A 547 -4.26 7.44 -16.17
CA GLY A 547 -5.02 6.21 -16.41
C GLY A 547 -5.92 5.79 -15.25
N VAL A 548 -5.87 6.50 -14.10
CA VAL A 548 -6.75 6.21 -12.95
C VAL A 548 -8.23 6.32 -13.29
N GLY A 549 -8.61 7.15 -14.27
CA GLY A 549 -10.01 7.25 -14.73
C GLY A 549 -10.49 5.96 -15.38
N THR A 550 -9.62 5.28 -16.13
CA THR A 550 -9.91 3.96 -16.72
C THR A 550 -10.05 2.90 -15.64
N VAL A 551 -9.17 2.92 -14.63
CA VAL A 551 -9.27 2.02 -13.47
C VAL A 551 -10.58 2.27 -12.71
N ALA A 552 -10.95 3.53 -12.47
CA ALA A 552 -12.19 3.90 -11.80
C ALA A 552 -13.45 3.45 -12.56
N ALA A 553 -13.44 3.48 -13.90
CA ALA A 553 -14.50 2.90 -14.71
C ALA A 553 -14.60 1.38 -14.53
N GLY A 554 -13.47 0.68 -14.47
CA GLY A 554 -13.42 -0.74 -14.10
C GLY A 554 -13.99 -0.99 -12.70
N VAL A 555 -13.60 -0.21 -11.71
CA VAL A 555 -14.08 -0.27 -10.32
C VAL A 555 -15.61 -0.08 -10.24
N SER A 556 -16.18 0.85 -11.00
CA SER A 556 -17.63 1.03 -11.09
C SER A 556 -18.33 -0.19 -11.71
N LYS A 557 -17.76 -0.77 -12.78
CA LYS A 557 -18.26 -2.01 -13.40
C LYS A 557 -18.11 -3.25 -12.51
N ALA A 558 -17.10 -3.27 -11.64
CA ALA A 558 -16.91 -4.24 -10.57
C ALA A 558 -17.89 -4.05 -9.40
N LYS A 559 -18.84 -3.11 -9.54
CA LYS A 559 -19.93 -2.80 -8.61
C LYS A 559 -19.52 -2.11 -7.33
N ALA A 560 -18.39 -1.40 -7.28
CA ALA A 560 -18.12 -0.54 -6.13
C ALA A 560 -19.18 0.57 -6.02
N ASP A 561 -19.64 0.86 -4.79
CA ASP A 561 -20.57 1.96 -4.51
C ASP A 561 -19.83 3.31 -4.45
N HIS A 562 -18.52 3.27 -4.20
CA HIS A 562 -17.71 4.43 -3.92
C HIS A 562 -16.26 4.25 -4.38
N VAL A 563 -15.63 5.32 -4.87
CA VAL A 563 -14.19 5.37 -5.22
C VAL A 563 -13.55 6.58 -4.55
N VAL A 564 -12.37 6.39 -3.96
CA VAL A 564 -11.54 7.49 -3.43
C VAL A 564 -10.36 7.70 -4.37
N ILE A 565 -10.15 8.95 -4.80
CA ILE A 565 -8.93 9.37 -5.50
C ILE A 565 -8.05 10.14 -4.51
N SER A 566 -6.94 9.51 -4.11
CA SER A 566 -5.95 10.11 -3.23
C SER A 566 -4.83 10.80 -4.00
N GLY A 567 -4.49 12.02 -3.64
CA GLY A 567 -3.30 12.71 -4.14
C GLY A 567 -2.01 12.17 -3.54
N TYR A 568 -0.89 12.32 -4.27
CA TYR A 568 0.47 11.95 -3.83
C TYR A 568 0.87 12.58 -2.48
N ASP A 569 0.29 13.73 -2.15
CA ASP A 569 0.60 14.54 -0.99
C ASP A 569 -0.05 14.04 0.33
N GLY A 570 -0.80 12.93 0.27
CA GLY A 570 -1.38 12.26 1.44
C GLY A 570 -0.36 11.96 2.55
N GLY A 571 -0.79 12.08 3.82
CA GLY A 571 0.06 11.80 4.97
C GLY A 571 0.37 10.32 5.19
N THR A 572 1.41 10.01 5.98
CA THR A 572 1.74 8.65 6.41
C THR A 572 2.47 8.64 7.75
N GLY A 573 2.27 7.60 8.54
CA GLY A 573 3.03 7.35 9.77
C GLY A 573 4.44 6.81 9.51
N ALA A 574 4.62 6.04 8.43
CA ALA A 574 5.89 5.44 8.02
C ALA A 574 5.88 5.09 6.52
N SER A 575 6.86 5.58 5.78
CA SER A 575 7.05 5.33 4.34
C SER A 575 8.49 5.64 3.94
N PRO A 576 9.06 4.98 2.91
CA PRO A 576 10.29 5.43 2.27
C PRO A 576 10.16 6.86 1.75
N LEU A 577 11.20 7.68 1.98
CA LEU A 577 11.22 9.07 1.51
C LEU A 577 11.10 9.17 -0.01
N SER A 578 11.70 8.22 -0.74
CA SER A 578 11.60 8.15 -2.21
C SER A 578 10.15 8.07 -2.70
N SER A 579 9.29 7.33 -2.00
CA SER A 579 7.90 7.15 -2.40
C SER A 579 7.04 8.36 -2.03
N ILE A 580 7.32 9.02 -0.90
CA ILE A 580 6.67 10.28 -0.52
C ILE A 580 6.95 11.37 -1.55
N LYS A 581 8.13 11.37 -2.18
CA LYS A 581 8.58 12.44 -3.07
C LYS A 581 8.32 12.20 -4.54
N HIS A 582 8.32 10.94 -4.99
CA HIS A 582 8.45 10.62 -6.41
C HIS A 582 7.41 9.62 -6.93
N ALA A 583 6.30 9.36 -6.21
CA ALA A 583 5.28 8.41 -6.66
C ALA A 583 3.86 8.97 -6.49
N GLY A 584 3.04 8.83 -7.54
CA GLY A 584 1.71 9.43 -7.62
C GLY A 584 1.72 10.90 -8.07
N THR A 585 0.53 11.39 -8.42
CA THR A 585 0.32 12.76 -8.92
C THR A 585 -0.67 13.56 -8.05
N PRO A 586 -0.81 14.88 -8.27
CA PRO A 586 -1.81 15.70 -7.56
C PRO A 586 -3.24 15.19 -7.80
N TRP A 587 -4.08 15.20 -6.77
CA TRP A 587 -5.45 14.69 -6.86
C TRP A 587 -6.31 15.45 -7.87
N GLU A 588 -5.98 16.71 -8.18
CA GLU A 588 -6.68 17.51 -9.17
C GLU A 588 -6.65 16.82 -10.56
N LEU A 589 -5.55 16.14 -10.90
CA LEU A 589 -5.40 15.39 -12.14
C LEU A 589 -6.25 14.12 -12.13
N GLY A 590 -6.03 13.25 -11.14
CA GLY A 590 -6.75 11.98 -11.07
C GLY A 590 -8.26 12.14 -10.85
N LEU A 591 -8.68 13.17 -10.09
CA LEU A 591 -10.09 13.44 -9.82
C LEU A 591 -10.81 13.90 -11.09
N SER A 592 -10.21 14.83 -11.83
CA SER A 592 -10.79 15.30 -13.10
C SER A 592 -10.82 14.19 -14.16
N GLU A 593 -9.74 13.40 -14.30
CA GLU A 593 -9.72 12.24 -15.20
C GLU A 593 -10.80 11.21 -14.83
N THR A 594 -10.96 10.94 -13.53
CA THR A 594 -12.01 10.03 -13.01
C THR A 594 -13.40 10.55 -13.32
N GLN A 595 -13.68 11.81 -13.01
CA GLN A 595 -14.96 12.46 -13.30
C GLN A 595 -15.28 12.37 -14.79
N GLN A 596 -14.35 12.78 -15.66
CA GLN A 596 -14.55 12.81 -17.10
C GLN A 596 -14.76 11.41 -17.66
N THR A 597 -13.93 10.44 -17.27
CA THR A 597 -14.03 9.07 -17.78
C THR A 597 -15.34 8.39 -17.36
N LEU A 598 -15.76 8.58 -16.11
CA LEU A 598 -17.02 8.00 -15.62
C LEU A 598 -18.24 8.62 -16.31
N VAL A 599 -18.22 9.92 -16.61
CA VAL A 599 -19.29 10.61 -17.36
C VAL A 599 -19.34 10.11 -18.80
N LEU A 600 -18.21 10.09 -19.50
CA LEU A 600 -18.09 9.60 -20.88
C LEU A 600 -18.58 8.15 -21.05
N ASN A 601 -18.46 7.32 -20.02
CA ASN A 601 -18.90 5.93 -20.03
C ASN A 601 -20.31 5.70 -19.44
N ASN A 602 -21.04 6.75 -19.06
CA ASN A 602 -22.33 6.66 -18.37
C ASN A 602 -22.30 5.76 -17.11
N LEU A 603 -21.23 5.92 -16.32
CA LEU A 603 -21.01 5.20 -15.06
C LEU A 603 -21.05 6.13 -13.84
N ARG A 604 -20.94 7.44 -14.04
CA ARG A 604 -20.83 8.43 -12.95
C ARG A 604 -22.04 8.44 -12.02
N GLY A 605 -23.24 8.13 -12.52
CA GLY A 605 -24.46 8.02 -11.73
C GLY A 605 -24.41 6.92 -10.66
N ARG A 606 -23.66 5.84 -10.90
CA ARG A 606 -23.65 4.61 -10.09
C ARG A 606 -22.65 4.60 -8.94
N ILE A 607 -21.75 5.58 -8.89
CA ILE A 607 -20.61 5.56 -7.96
C ILE A 607 -20.39 6.93 -7.34
N ARG A 608 -20.19 6.96 -6.01
CA ARG A 608 -19.73 8.16 -5.31
C ARG A 608 -18.24 8.34 -5.49
N VAL A 609 -17.80 9.56 -5.78
CA VAL A 609 -16.39 9.91 -5.91
C VAL A 609 -15.97 10.74 -4.70
N GLN A 610 -14.93 10.31 -3.99
CA GLN A 610 -14.30 11.07 -2.92
C GLN A 610 -12.90 11.50 -3.33
N ALA A 611 -12.49 12.69 -2.91
CA ALA A 611 -11.11 13.14 -3.03
C ALA A 611 -10.45 13.26 -1.65
N ASP A 612 -9.18 12.87 -1.53
CA ASP A 612 -8.33 13.21 -0.39
C ASP A 612 -6.89 13.53 -0.84
N GLY A 613 -6.11 14.16 0.04
CA GLY A 613 -4.77 14.65 -0.29
C GLY A 613 -4.61 16.09 0.17
N GLN A 614 -4.03 16.27 1.37
CA GLN A 614 -3.75 17.59 1.94
C GLN A 614 -4.94 18.59 1.93
N MET A 615 -6.18 18.11 2.01
CA MET A 615 -7.38 18.94 2.17
C MET A 615 -7.36 19.64 3.54
N LYS A 616 -7.55 20.97 3.56
CA LYS A 616 -7.40 21.82 4.76
C LYS A 616 -8.48 22.89 4.91
N THR A 617 -8.98 23.44 3.81
CA THR A 617 -9.84 24.63 3.83
C THR A 617 -11.17 24.38 3.12
N GLY A 618 -12.15 25.26 3.34
CA GLY A 618 -13.40 25.27 2.57
C GLY A 618 -13.15 25.50 1.08
N ARG A 619 -12.09 26.24 0.72
CA ARG A 619 -11.64 26.37 -0.68
C ARG A 619 -11.23 25.04 -1.30
N ASP A 620 -10.44 24.23 -0.60
CA ASP A 620 -10.05 22.89 -1.10
C ASP A 620 -11.30 22.04 -1.38
N VAL A 621 -12.29 22.08 -0.48
CA VAL A 621 -13.57 21.37 -0.63
C VAL A 621 -14.36 21.87 -1.84
N ALA A 622 -14.45 23.19 -2.04
CA ALA A 622 -15.16 23.77 -3.19
C ALA A 622 -14.53 23.32 -4.51
N ILE A 623 -13.19 23.36 -4.61
CA ILE A 623 -12.46 22.92 -5.81
C ILE A 623 -12.66 21.41 -6.03
N ALA A 624 -12.55 20.59 -4.99
CA ALA A 624 -12.79 19.15 -5.10
C ALA A 624 -14.22 18.85 -5.60
N ALA A 625 -15.23 19.53 -5.06
CA ALA A 625 -16.61 19.40 -5.52
C ALA A 625 -16.74 19.77 -7.01
N ILE A 626 -16.24 20.95 -7.39
CA ILE A 626 -16.27 21.43 -8.78
C ILE A 626 -15.59 20.45 -9.75
N LEU A 627 -14.48 19.83 -9.34
CA LEU A 627 -13.79 18.80 -10.14
C LEU A 627 -14.47 17.42 -10.13
N GLY A 628 -15.52 17.21 -9.32
CA GLY A 628 -16.38 16.03 -9.38
C GLY A 628 -16.57 15.24 -8.09
N ALA A 629 -16.01 15.68 -6.96
CA ALA A 629 -16.10 14.94 -5.69
C ALA A 629 -17.46 15.10 -4.98
N ASP A 630 -18.12 13.99 -4.70
CA ASP A 630 -19.32 13.91 -3.85
C ASP A 630 -18.99 14.07 -2.36
N GLU A 631 -17.80 13.62 -1.96
CA GLU A 631 -17.30 13.57 -0.58
C GLU A 631 -15.81 13.98 -0.50
N VAL A 632 -15.35 14.42 0.68
CA VAL A 632 -13.96 14.88 0.86
C VAL A 632 -13.33 14.27 2.11
N GLY A 633 -12.12 13.73 1.96
CA GLY A 633 -11.33 13.13 3.03
C GLY A 633 -10.27 14.06 3.62
N PHE A 634 -10.15 14.05 4.95
CA PHE A 634 -9.20 14.87 5.72
C PHE A 634 -8.37 14.02 6.67
N ALA A 635 -7.04 14.07 6.56
CA ALA A 635 -6.15 13.30 7.43
C ALA A 635 -5.27 14.20 8.30
N THR A 636 -4.31 14.89 7.70
CA THR A 636 -3.30 15.65 8.44
C THR A 636 -3.87 16.84 9.21
N ALA A 637 -4.83 17.60 8.64
CA ALA A 637 -5.39 18.77 9.31
C ALA A 637 -6.14 18.41 10.61
N PRO A 638 -7.03 17.40 10.65
CA PRO A 638 -7.58 16.89 11.91
C PRO A 638 -6.52 16.46 12.93
N LEU A 639 -5.44 15.79 12.52
CA LEU A 639 -4.34 15.46 13.44
C LEU A 639 -3.61 16.70 13.98
N VAL A 640 -3.46 17.75 13.16
CA VAL A 640 -2.91 19.05 13.61
C VAL A 640 -3.84 19.69 14.64
N VAL A 641 -5.16 19.66 14.40
CA VAL A 641 -6.18 20.11 15.35
C VAL A 641 -6.10 19.36 16.68
N GLU A 642 -5.85 18.04 16.65
CA GLU A 642 -5.64 17.22 17.84
C GLU A 642 -4.31 17.49 18.56
N GLY A 643 -3.36 18.17 17.92
CA GLY A 643 -2.12 18.63 18.55
C GLY A 643 -0.85 18.36 17.78
N CYS A 644 -0.89 17.71 16.60
CA CYS A 644 0.31 17.47 15.79
C CYS A 644 1.03 18.77 15.44
N ILE A 645 2.34 18.81 15.68
CA ILE A 645 3.23 19.95 15.41
C ILE A 645 4.13 19.72 14.17
N MET A 646 3.81 18.74 13.33
CA MET A 646 4.54 18.42 12.09
C MET A 646 6.05 18.14 12.24
N MET A 647 6.46 17.53 13.36
CA MET A 647 7.86 17.12 13.60
C MET A 647 8.36 16.01 12.64
N ARG A 648 7.45 15.27 11.99
CA ARG A 648 7.74 14.18 11.02
C ARG A 648 8.58 13.03 11.60
N LYS A 649 8.44 12.74 12.90
CA LYS A 649 9.06 11.59 13.60
C LYS A 649 8.06 10.49 13.97
N CYS A 650 6.93 10.41 13.27
CA CYS A 650 5.83 9.49 13.56
C CYS A 650 6.25 8.00 13.57
N HIS A 651 7.24 7.65 12.75
CA HIS A 651 7.79 6.29 12.61
C HIS A 651 8.72 5.90 13.77
N LEU A 652 9.27 6.86 14.53
CA LEU A 652 10.23 6.59 15.61
C LEU A 652 9.56 6.30 16.95
N ASN A 653 8.24 6.35 17.03
CA ASN A 653 7.47 6.24 18.28
C ASN A 653 7.70 7.40 19.28
N THR A 654 8.35 8.49 18.87
CA THR A 654 8.76 9.61 19.75
C THR A 654 7.90 10.86 19.58
N CYS A 655 6.61 10.71 19.28
CA CYS A 655 5.72 11.86 19.10
C CYS A 655 5.57 12.66 20.41
N PRO A 656 5.99 13.94 20.46
CA PRO A 656 6.07 14.69 21.73
C PRO A 656 4.70 15.12 22.29
N VAL A 657 3.64 14.97 21.50
CA VAL A 657 2.27 15.44 21.79
C VAL A 657 1.26 14.29 21.86
N GLY A 658 1.73 13.04 21.96
CA GLY A 658 0.85 11.88 22.16
C GLY A 658 -0.03 11.47 20.97
N VAL A 659 0.14 12.06 19.77
CA VAL A 659 -0.68 11.76 18.58
C VAL A 659 -0.21 10.48 17.86
N ALA A 660 1.07 10.41 17.47
CA ALA A 660 1.59 9.34 16.60
C ALA A 660 2.59 8.42 17.32
N THR A 661 2.21 7.93 18.50
CA THR A 661 3.04 7.10 19.38
C THR A 661 2.20 6.08 20.15
N GLN A 662 2.82 4.95 20.48
CA GLN A 662 2.30 3.92 21.39
C GLN A 662 3.01 3.92 22.74
N ASP A 663 3.99 4.81 22.94
CA ASP A 663 4.66 5.01 24.23
C ASP A 663 3.68 5.61 25.26
N PRO A 664 3.45 4.95 26.42
CA PRO A 664 2.52 5.43 27.44
C PRO A 664 2.81 6.84 27.96
N VAL A 665 4.10 7.15 28.21
CA VAL A 665 4.54 8.45 28.76
C VAL A 665 4.28 9.57 27.76
N LEU A 666 4.47 9.31 26.47
CA LEU A 666 4.18 10.28 25.42
C LEU A 666 2.68 10.38 25.12
N ARG A 667 1.92 9.28 25.20
CA ARG A 667 0.45 9.29 25.03
C ARG A 667 -0.25 10.09 26.13
N ALA A 668 0.26 10.07 27.36
CA ALA A 668 -0.24 10.92 28.44
C ALA A 668 -0.14 12.43 28.15
N LYS A 669 0.63 12.85 27.14
CA LYS A 669 0.74 14.25 26.70
C LYS A 669 -0.31 14.65 25.66
N PHE A 670 -1.19 13.73 25.25
CA PHE A 670 -2.25 14.01 24.30
C PHE A 670 -3.29 14.97 24.91
N ASN A 671 -3.61 16.05 24.19
CA ASN A 671 -4.54 17.09 24.63
C ASN A 671 -5.63 17.40 23.57
N GLY A 672 -5.76 16.54 22.55
CA GLY A 672 -6.84 16.64 21.57
C GLY A 672 -8.19 16.33 22.20
N LYS A 673 -9.26 16.94 21.69
CA LYS A 673 -10.62 16.71 22.14
C LYS A 673 -11.58 16.64 20.96
N PRO A 674 -12.69 15.88 21.04
CA PRO A 674 -13.64 15.79 19.94
C PRO A 674 -14.19 17.17 19.54
N GLU A 675 -14.40 18.08 20.49
CA GLU A 675 -14.92 19.43 20.23
C GLU A 675 -13.99 20.24 19.31
N HIS A 676 -12.66 20.06 19.43
CA HIS A 676 -11.72 20.78 18.57
C HIS A 676 -11.91 20.36 17.10
N VAL A 677 -12.04 19.06 16.87
CA VAL A 677 -12.23 18.47 15.53
C VAL A 677 -13.60 18.87 14.96
N VAL A 678 -14.64 18.84 15.80
CA VAL A 678 -16.00 19.32 15.45
C VAL A 678 -15.94 20.78 14.99
N ASN A 679 -15.34 21.68 15.78
CA ASN A 679 -15.22 23.10 15.45
C ASN A 679 -14.52 23.30 14.10
N TYR A 680 -13.40 22.61 13.89
CA TYR A 680 -12.64 22.68 12.63
C TYR A 680 -13.51 22.31 11.41
N PHE A 681 -14.24 21.20 11.47
CA PHE A 681 -15.08 20.79 10.33
C PHE A 681 -16.24 21.75 10.08
N PHE A 682 -16.81 22.34 11.14
CA PHE A 682 -17.80 23.41 10.97
C PHE A 682 -17.20 24.68 10.38
N PHE A 683 -15.95 25.03 10.69
CA PHE A 683 -15.28 26.16 10.04
C PHE A 683 -15.03 25.93 8.55
N VAL A 684 -14.57 24.73 8.18
CA VAL A 684 -14.39 24.33 6.78
C VAL A 684 -15.71 24.40 6.02
N ALA A 685 -16.79 23.87 6.62
CA ALA A 685 -18.12 23.91 6.02
C ALA A 685 -18.65 25.35 5.90
N GLU A 686 -18.41 26.21 6.88
CA GLU A 686 -18.85 27.60 6.86
C GLU A 686 -18.09 28.44 5.82
N GLU A 687 -16.78 28.21 5.66
CA GLU A 687 -16.00 28.80 4.56
C GLU A 687 -16.54 28.33 3.20
N LEU A 688 -16.87 27.04 3.06
CA LEU A 688 -17.49 26.52 1.83
C LEU A 688 -18.83 27.21 1.55
N ARG A 689 -19.69 27.40 2.56
CA ARG A 689 -20.97 28.10 2.38
C ARG A 689 -20.79 29.52 1.89
N GLN A 690 -19.78 30.23 2.40
CA GLN A 690 -19.45 31.57 1.95
C GLN A 690 -19.01 31.58 0.47
N ILE A 691 -18.22 30.60 0.04
CA ILE A 691 -17.82 30.44 -1.37
C ILE A 691 -19.05 30.10 -2.24
N MET A 692 -19.90 29.18 -1.79
CA MET A 692 -21.14 28.80 -2.49
C MET A 692 -22.08 30.00 -2.67
N ALA A 693 -22.24 30.83 -1.64
CA ALA A 693 -23.05 32.04 -1.71
C ALA A 693 -22.52 33.02 -2.77
N GLN A 694 -21.19 33.22 -2.81
CA GLN A 694 -20.53 34.06 -3.83
C GLN A 694 -20.71 33.51 -5.25
N LEU A 695 -20.72 32.18 -5.41
CA LEU A 695 -20.94 31.50 -6.68
C LEU A 695 -22.43 31.42 -7.08
N GLY A 696 -23.35 31.81 -6.20
CA GLY A 696 -24.79 31.70 -6.45
C GLY A 696 -25.36 30.28 -6.32
N ILE A 697 -24.69 29.41 -5.57
CA ILE A 697 -25.02 27.98 -5.45
C ILE A 697 -25.64 27.68 -4.09
N ARG A 698 -26.84 27.08 -4.08
CA ARG A 698 -27.59 26.78 -2.85
C ARG A 698 -27.19 25.46 -2.19
N THR A 699 -26.86 24.44 -3.00
CA THR A 699 -26.55 23.10 -2.49
C THR A 699 -25.21 22.60 -3.00
N TYR A 700 -24.49 21.83 -2.20
CA TYR A 700 -23.24 21.16 -2.55
C TYR A 700 -23.43 20.30 -3.79
N GLN A 701 -24.58 19.64 -3.92
CA GLN A 701 -24.90 18.83 -5.10
C GLN A 701 -24.86 19.63 -6.40
N ASP A 702 -25.08 20.93 -6.36
CA ASP A 702 -25.07 21.79 -7.54
C ASP A 702 -23.68 22.36 -7.86
N LEU A 703 -22.69 22.13 -6.99
CA LEU A 703 -21.27 22.36 -7.28
C LEU A 703 -20.65 21.20 -8.09
N ILE A 704 -21.13 19.97 -7.90
CA ILE A 704 -20.41 18.78 -8.35
C ILE A 704 -20.22 18.77 -9.87
N GLY A 705 -18.96 18.72 -10.31
CA GLY A 705 -18.60 18.64 -11.72
C GLY A 705 -18.79 19.95 -12.51
N ARG A 706 -19.05 21.09 -11.84
CA ARG A 706 -19.25 22.41 -12.47
C ARG A 706 -17.95 23.13 -12.78
N VAL A 707 -17.10 22.51 -13.60
CA VAL A 707 -15.77 23.04 -13.98
C VAL A 707 -15.84 24.40 -14.66
N ASP A 708 -17.01 24.78 -15.19
CA ASP A 708 -17.29 26.12 -15.72
C ASP A 708 -17.11 27.24 -14.67
N LEU A 709 -17.23 26.92 -13.38
CA LEU A 709 -17.06 27.85 -12.26
C LEU A 709 -15.59 28.17 -11.91
N LEU A 710 -14.62 27.52 -12.56
CA LEU A 710 -13.20 27.79 -12.38
C LEU A 710 -12.61 28.63 -13.51
N ASP A 711 -11.66 29.50 -13.17
CA ASP A 711 -10.86 30.32 -14.07
C ASP A 711 -9.36 29.96 -13.95
N LYS A 712 -8.64 30.13 -15.07
CA LYS A 712 -7.21 29.89 -15.27
C LYS A 712 -6.37 31.18 -15.31
N SER A 713 -7.02 32.35 -15.40
CA SER A 713 -6.43 33.62 -15.82
C SER A 713 -5.23 34.13 -15.00
N LYS A 714 -5.14 33.86 -13.69
CA LYS A 714 -4.01 34.29 -12.84
C LYS A 714 -2.79 33.38 -12.86
N ALA A 715 -2.89 32.13 -13.33
CA ALA A 715 -1.76 31.19 -13.34
C ALA A 715 -0.64 31.61 -14.30
N VAL A 716 -0.91 32.50 -15.25
CA VAL A 716 0.01 32.88 -16.34
C VAL A 716 1.09 33.89 -15.91
N MET A 717 1.03 34.46 -14.69
CA MET A 717 1.87 35.60 -14.29
C MET A 717 3.25 35.25 -13.70
N HIS A 718 3.55 34.01 -13.32
CA HIS A 718 4.87 33.61 -12.80
C HIS A 718 5.68 32.85 -13.85
N TRP A 719 6.99 33.05 -13.89
CA TRP A 719 7.84 32.51 -14.97
C TRP A 719 7.88 30.98 -15.02
N LYS A 720 7.78 30.27 -13.87
CA LYS A 720 7.68 28.79 -13.83
C LYS A 720 6.28 28.24 -14.10
N SER A 721 5.24 29.06 -13.93
CA SER A 721 3.86 28.67 -14.25
C SER A 721 3.48 29.04 -15.68
N HIS A 722 4.35 29.79 -16.37
CA HIS A 722 4.24 30.07 -17.79
C HIS A 722 4.33 28.75 -18.58
N GLY A 723 3.35 28.51 -19.46
CA GLY A 723 3.28 27.28 -20.25
C GLY A 723 2.51 26.12 -19.60
N LEU A 724 1.99 26.26 -18.36
CA LEU A 724 1.03 25.29 -17.82
C LEU A 724 -0.32 25.39 -18.55
N ASP A 725 -0.92 24.25 -18.86
CA ASP A 725 -2.24 24.15 -19.47
C ASP A 725 -3.19 23.28 -18.64
N PHE A 726 -4.25 23.90 -18.12
CA PHE A 726 -5.32 23.23 -17.36
C PHE A 726 -6.53 22.86 -18.24
N SER A 727 -6.42 22.91 -19.57
CA SER A 727 -7.47 22.50 -20.52
C SER A 727 -7.99 21.10 -20.23
N LYS A 728 -7.09 20.14 -19.99
CA LYS A 728 -7.45 18.75 -19.69
C LYS A 728 -8.16 18.61 -18.34
N ILE A 729 -7.76 19.36 -17.31
CA ILE A 729 -8.41 19.32 -15.99
C ILE A 729 -9.82 19.90 -16.05
N PHE A 730 -9.99 21.02 -16.74
CA PHE A 730 -11.28 21.73 -16.81
C PHE A 730 -12.13 21.31 -18.01
N HIS A 731 -11.75 20.22 -18.69
CA HIS A 731 -12.54 19.69 -19.79
C HIS A 731 -13.89 19.22 -19.25
N ASP A 732 -14.95 19.76 -19.83
CA ASP A 732 -16.32 19.35 -19.59
C ASP A 732 -16.77 18.42 -20.73
N PRO A 733 -16.99 17.12 -20.47
CA PRO A 733 -17.46 16.19 -21.50
C PRO A 733 -18.81 16.58 -22.10
N GLU A 734 -18.88 16.66 -23.42
CA GLU A 734 -20.13 16.86 -24.17
C GLU A 734 -20.91 15.53 -24.23
N VAL A 735 -21.93 15.39 -23.38
CA VAL A 735 -22.77 14.20 -23.26
C VAL A 735 -24.26 14.56 -23.27
N GLY A 736 -25.12 13.57 -23.55
CA GLY A 736 -26.58 13.74 -23.51
C GLY A 736 -27.09 14.16 -22.14
N GLY A 737 -28.24 14.85 -22.09
CA GLY A 737 -28.83 15.37 -20.84
C GLY A 737 -29.31 14.28 -19.87
N ASP A 738 -29.40 13.03 -20.34
CA ASP A 738 -29.69 11.83 -19.56
C ASP A 738 -28.46 11.28 -18.82
N VAL A 739 -27.24 11.74 -19.16
CA VAL A 739 -26.01 11.28 -18.50
C VAL A 739 -25.77 12.03 -17.20
N HIS A 740 -25.67 11.27 -16.11
CA HIS A 740 -25.42 11.84 -14.79
C HIS A 740 -23.98 12.36 -14.64
N ARG A 741 -23.85 13.55 -14.06
CA ARG A 741 -22.55 14.20 -13.72
C ARG A 741 -22.13 14.03 -12.25
N LYS A 742 -23.03 13.49 -11.45
CA LYS A 742 -22.91 13.26 -10.01
C LYS A 742 -23.58 11.94 -9.66
N HIS A 743 -23.33 11.43 -8.46
CA HIS A 743 -23.96 10.19 -8.01
C HIS A 743 -25.47 10.37 -7.89
N ALA A 744 -26.24 9.45 -8.50
CA ALA A 744 -27.70 9.53 -8.58
C ALA A 744 -28.39 8.15 -8.44
N GLU A 745 -27.66 7.05 -8.53
CA GLU A 745 -28.18 5.68 -8.58
C GLU A 745 -27.52 4.80 -7.51
N GLU A 746 -28.17 3.71 -7.13
CA GLU A 746 -27.58 2.66 -6.29
C GLU A 746 -27.09 1.49 -7.16
N GLN A 747 -26.02 0.81 -6.73
CA GLN A 747 -25.48 -0.36 -7.42
C GLN A 747 -26.33 -1.61 -7.16
N GLU A 748 -26.60 -2.39 -8.20
CA GLU A 748 -27.24 -3.71 -8.05
C GLU A 748 -26.18 -4.81 -7.87
N HIS A 749 -26.04 -5.30 -6.65
CA HIS A 749 -25.00 -6.24 -6.25
C HIS A 749 -25.30 -7.71 -6.62
N GLY A 750 -26.56 -8.03 -6.95
CA GLY A 750 -26.99 -9.39 -7.31
C GLY A 750 -27.00 -10.35 -6.11
N LEU A 751 -27.21 -9.82 -4.91
CA LEU A 751 -27.22 -10.60 -3.66
C LEU A 751 -28.48 -11.47 -3.53
N ASP A 752 -29.55 -11.16 -4.28
CA ASP A 752 -30.78 -11.95 -4.36
C ASP A 752 -30.53 -13.41 -4.77
N LYS A 753 -29.46 -13.66 -5.54
CA LYS A 753 -29.08 -14.98 -6.04
C LYS A 753 -28.12 -15.75 -5.12
N ALA A 754 -27.72 -15.18 -3.99
CA ALA A 754 -26.79 -15.82 -3.06
C ALA A 754 -27.39 -17.12 -2.50
N LEU A 755 -26.60 -18.21 -2.53
CA LEU A 755 -27.03 -19.50 -1.97
C LEU A 755 -27.34 -19.40 -0.47
N ASP A 756 -26.64 -18.50 0.23
CA ASP A 756 -26.79 -18.26 1.65
C ASP A 756 -28.21 -17.91 2.09
N HIS A 757 -29.07 -17.34 1.24
CA HIS A 757 -30.48 -17.13 1.60
C HIS A 757 -31.18 -18.45 1.96
N LYS A 758 -30.86 -19.53 1.25
CA LYS A 758 -31.36 -20.87 1.55
C LYS A 758 -30.71 -21.44 2.81
N LEU A 759 -29.39 -21.26 2.96
CA LEU A 759 -28.65 -21.75 4.12
C LEU A 759 -29.13 -21.09 5.42
N ILE A 760 -29.36 -19.78 5.40
CA ILE A 760 -29.93 -19.00 6.52
C ILE A 760 -31.34 -19.48 6.87
N ALA A 761 -32.18 -19.72 5.85
CA ALA A 761 -33.52 -20.23 6.08
C ALA A 761 -33.51 -21.62 6.76
N GLN A 762 -32.61 -22.51 6.33
CA GLN A 762 -32.43 -23.83 6.93
C GLN A 762 -31.77 -23.78 8.31
N ALA A 763 -30.91 -22.79 8.56
CA ALA A 763 -30.21 -22.59 9.84
C ALA A 763 -31.00 -21.74 10.86
N ARG A 764 -32.27 -21.41 10.61
CA ARG A 764 -33.06 -20.51 11.45
C ARG A 764 -33.08 -20.89 12.94
N ASN A 765 -33.29 -22.17 13.25
CA ASN A 765 -33.34 -22.64 14.65
C ASN A 765 -31.99 -22.45 15.36
N ALA A 766 -30.87 -22.64 14.66
CA ALA A 766 -29.55 -22.37 15.20
C ALA A 766 -29.34 -20.87 15.45
N LEU A 767 -29.75 -20.02 14.51
CA LEU A 767 -29.59 -18.56 14.61
C LEU A 767 -30.49 -17.92 15.68
N GLU A 768 -31.66 -18.48 15.95
CA GLU A 768 -32.62 -17.93 16.91
C GLU A 768 -32.48 -18.54 18.31
N LYS A 769 -32.14 -19.83 18.41
CA LYS A 769 -32.18 -20.59 19.66
C LYS A 769 -30.86 -21.26 20.03
N GLY A 770 -29.86 -21.25 19.15
CA GLY A 770 -28.61 -21.98 19.36
C GLY A 770 -28.74 -23.50 19.24
N GLU A 771 -29.80 -24.00 18.62
CA GLU A 771 -30.00 -25.44 18.38
C GLU A 771 -29.03 -25.97 17.32
N LYS A 772 -28.55 -27.21 17.48
CA LYS A 772 -27.73 -27.85 16.45
C LYS A 772 -28.56 -28.23 15.23
N VAL A 773 -28.10 -27.85 14.04
CA VAL A 773 -28.72 -28.15 12.75
C VAL A 773 -27.69 -28.75 11.80
N SER A 774 -28.12 -29.74 11.02
CA SER A 774 -27.29 -30.38 9.99
C SER A 774 -28.12 -30.66 8.74
N PHE A 775 -27.61 -30.29 7.57
CA PHE A 775 -28.30 -30.51 6.29
C PHE A 775 -27.32 -30.52 5.10
N ILE A 776 -27.80 -31.03 3.97
CA ILE A 776 -27.05 -31.13 2.70
C ILE A 776 -27.56 -30.05 1.73
N SER A 777 -26.66 -29.41 0.99
CA SER A 777 -27.00 -28.49 -0.10
C SER A 777 -26.10 -28.71 -1.32
N PRO A 778 -26.65 -28.78 -2.54
CA PRO A 778 -25.83 -28.82 -3.75
C PRO A 778 -25.09 -27.49 -3.96
N ILE A 779 -23.91 -27.55 -4.56
CA ILE A 779 -23.10 -26.38 -4.91
C ILE A 779 -22.50 -26.51 -6.32
N ARG A 780 -22.36 -25.38 -7.01
CA ARG A 780 -21.74 -25.26 -8.34
C ARG A 780 -20.76 -24.08 -8.33
N ASN A 781 -19.84 -24.05 -9.29
CA ASN A 781 -18.79 -23.02 -9.35
C ASN A 781 -19.33 -21.57 -9.46
N VAL A 782 -20.56 -21.40 -9.93
CA VAL A 782 -21.28 -20.11 -9.96
C VAL A 782 -21.72 -19.63 -8.57
N ASN A 783 -21.82 -20.54 -7.59
CA ASN A 783 -22.10 -20.23 -6.20
C ASN A 783 -20.79 -19.81 -5.52
N ARG A 784 -20.59 -18.51 -5.46
CA ARG A 784 -19.41 -17.86 -4.86
C ARG A 784 -19.74 -17.40 -3.45
N THR A 785 -18.72 -17.28 -2.61
CA THR A 785 -18.85 -16.66 -1.28
C THR A 785 -19.87 -17.37 -0.36
N VAL A 786 -19.97 -18.70 -0.51
CA VAL A 786 -20.98 -19.50 0.21
C VAL A 786 -20.62 -19.61 1.70
N GLY A 787 -21.60 -19.36 2.57
CA GLY A 787 -21.49 -19.39 4.03
C GLY A 787 -21.13 -18.05 4.68
N THR A 788 -20.77 -17.04 3.89
CA THR A 788 -20.33 -15.73 4.38
C THR A 788 -21.49 -14.87 4.90
N MET A 789 -22.62 -14.86 4.20
CA MET A 789 -23.79 -14.09 4.66
C MET A 789 -24.43 -14.75 5.88
N LEU A 790 -24.46 -16.10 5.92
CA LEU A 790 -24.81 -16.83 7.13
C LEU A 790 -23.89 -16.46 8.31
N SER A 791 -22.59 -16.36 8.06
CA SER A 791 -21.61 -15.97 9.09
C SER A 791 -21.80 -14.53 9.55
N GLY A 792 -22.22 -13.63 8.66
CA GLY A 792 -22.63 -12.27 9.04
C GLY A 792 -23.83 -12.27 10.00
N GLU A 793 -24.83 -13.11 9.73
CA GLU A 793 -25.99 -13.27 10.63
C GLU A 793 -25.60 -13.86 12.00
N VAL A 794 -24.64 -14.79 12.05
CA VAL A 794 -24.07 -15.30 13.31
C VAL A 794 -23.32 -14.18 14.05
N ALA A 795 -22.40 -13.50 13.38
CA ALA A 795 -21.57 -12.44 13.98
C ALA A 795 -22.43 -11.28 14.51
N LYS A 796 -23.50 -10.91 13.81
CA LYS A 796 -24.43 -9.86 14.26
C LYS A 796 -25.17 -10.21 15.56
N ARG A 797 -25.47 -11.50 15.79
CA ARG A 797 -26.21 -11.95 16.99
C ARG A 797 -25.29 -12.28 18.15
N TYR A 798 -24.19 -12.97 17.86
CA TYR A 798 -23.34 -13.59 18.86
C TYR A 798 -21.94 -12.98 18.95
N GLY A 799 -21.65 -11.98 18.10
CA GLY A 799 -20.32 -11.37 18.01
C GLY A 799 -19.26 -12.35 17.52
N HIS A 800 -17.99 -12.02 17.76
CA HIS A 800 -16.88 -12.92 17.41
C HIS A 800 -16.87 -14.23 18.22
N ALA A 801 -17.49 -14.24 19.41
CA ALA A 801 -17.65 -15.46 20.22
C ALA A 801 -18.44 -16.55 19.48
N GLY A 802 -19.35 -16.16 18.59
CA GLY A 802 -20.11 -17.04 17.72
C GLY A 802 -20.99 -18.05 18.46
N LEU A 803 -21.32 -19.14 17.77
CA LEU A 803 -22.08 -20.26 18.32
C LEU A 803 -21.12 -21.34 18.86
N PRO A 804 -21.61 -22.27 19.71
CA PRO A 804 -20.86 -23.49 20.05
C PRO A 804 -20.37 -24.22 18.81
N ASP A 805 -19.25 -24.94 18.92
CA ASP A 805 -18.67 -25.64 17.77
C ASP A 805 -19.66 -26.61 17.10
N ASP A 806 -19.65 -26.61 15.77
CA ASP A 806 -20.49 -27.48 14.94
C ASP A 806 -22.00 -27.33 15.21
N THR A 807 -22.45 -26.12 15.57
CA THR A 807 -23.89 -25.85 15.74
C THR A 807 -24.62 -25.82 14.41
N ILE A 808 -24.01 -25.26 13.37
CA ILE A 808 -24.54 -25.29 12.00
C ILE A 808 -23.59 -26.10 11.14
N HIS A 809 -24.01 -27.30 10.74
CA HIS A 809 -23.23 -28.18 9.88
C HIS A 809 -23.87 -28.27 8.49
N ILE A 810 -23.13 -27.86 7.46
CA ILE A 810 -23.63 -27.84 6.08
C ILE A 810 -22.72 -28.71 5.23
N GLN A 811 -23.23 -29.84 4.75
CA GLN A 811 -22.55 -30.61 3.73
C GLN A 811 -22.87 -30.02 2.35
N LEU A 812 -21.85 -29.58 1.64
CA LEU A 812 -21.93 -29.06 0.28
C LEU A 812 -21.51 -30.13 -0.71
N GLU A 813 -22.29 -30.35 -1.77
CA GLU A 813 -21.98 -31.38 -2.79
C GLU A 813 -21.78 -30.76 -4.17
N GLY A 814 -20.57 -30.90 -4.72
CA GLY A 814 -20.20 -30.41 -6.05
C GLY A 814 -18.93 -29.55 -6.06
N THR A 815 -18.85 -28.61 -7.02
CA THR A 815 -17.70 -27.71 -7.18
C THR A 815 -18.03 -26.36 -6.56
N ALA A 816 -17.31 -25.89 -5.56
CA ALA A 816 -17.53 -24.56 -4.97
C ALA A 816 -16.89 -23.46 -5.82
N GLY A 817 -17.58 -22.33 -5.98
CA GLY A 817 -16.99 -21.12 -6.56
C GLY A 817 -15.93 -20.49 -5.66
N GLN A 818 -15.37 -19.36 -6.09
CA GLN A 818 -14.41 -18.60 -5.29
C GLN A 818 -14.99 -18.21 -3.92
N SER A 819 -14.11 -18.12 -2.92
CA SER A 819 -14.42 -17.61 -1.57
C SER A 819 -15.42 -18.42 -0.75
N VAL A 820 -15.56 -19.73 -0.99
CA VAL A 820 -16.35 -20.60 -0.11
C VAL A 820 -15.80 -20.55 1.33
N GLY A 821 -16.68 -20.30 2.29
CA GLY A 821 -16.30 -20.12 3.69
C GLY A 821 -15.54 -18.84 3.99
N ALA A 822 -15.64 -17.80 3.15
CA ALA A 822 -15.04 -16.52 3.47
C ALA A 822 -15.67 -15.93 4.75
N PHE A 823 -14.83 -15.45 5.67
CA PHE A 823 -15.21 -14.91 6.98
C PHE A 823 -16.07 -15.86 7.83
N LEU A 824 -15.89 -17.18 7.67
CA LEU A 824 -16.75 -18.17 8.33
C LEU A 824 -16.71 -18.03 9.86
N ALA A 825 -17.86 -17.81 10.47
CA ALA A 825 -18.00 -17.54 11.90
C ALA A 825 -17.89 -18.83 12.74
N ARG A 826 -17.46 -18.68 14.00
CA ARG A 826 -17.41 -19.79 14.95
C ARG A 826 -18.78 -20.46 15.13
N GLY A 827 -18.76 -21.79 15.12
CA GLY A 827 -19.94 -22.64 15.21
C GLY A 827 -20.57 -23.03 13.87
N VAL A 828 -20.04 -22.52 12.74
CA VAL A 828 -20.42 -22.94 11.39
C VAL A 828 -19.36 -23.89 10.81
N THR A 829 -19.80 -25.06 10.34
CA THR A 829 -18.99 -26.05 9.62
C THR A 829 -19.49 -26.17 8.19
N LEU A 830 -18.60 -25.99 7.22
CA LEU A 830 -18.84 -26.30 5.81
C LEU A 830 -18.05 -27.56 5.43
N ASP A 831 -18.74 -28.67 5.14
CA ASP A 831 -18.16 -29.92 4.64
C ASP A 831 -18.38 -30.07 3.13
N LEU A 832 -17.38 -29.69 2.34
CA LEU A 832 -17.44 -29.74 0.88
C LEU A 832 -16.96 -31.10 0.35
N VAL A 833 -17.91 -31.85 -0.20
CA VAL A 833 -17.71 -33.09 -0.93
C VAL A 833 -17.59 -32.78 -2.42
N GLY A 834 -16.36 -32.73 -2.91
CA GLY A 834 -16.03 -32.32 -4.27
C GLY A 834 -14.72 -31.53 -4.31
N GLU A 835 -14.75 -30.33 -4.89
CA GLU A 835 -13.57 -29.49 -5.09
C GLU A 835 -13.93 -28.00 -4.96
N ALA A 836 -12.95 -27.13 -4.72
CA ALA A 836 -13.15 -25.69 -4.57
C ALA A 836 -12.17 -24.88 -5.44
N ASN A 837 -12.63 -23.71 -5.88
CA ASN A 837 -11.78 -22.71 -6.52
C ASN A 837 -10.95 -21.92 -5.47
N ASP A 838 -10.43 -20.75 -5.83
CA ASP A 838 -9.59 -19.92 -4.98
C ASP A 838 -10.30 -19.41 -3.71
N TYR A 839 -9.49 -19.00 -2.73
CA TYR A 839 -9.92 -18.25 -1.53
C TYR A 839 -10.78 -19.04 -0.54
N VAL A 840 -10.69 -20.37 -0.54
CA VAL A 840 -11.34 -21.22 0.48
C VAL A 840 -10.97 -20.71 1.88
N GLY A 841 -11.97 -20.46 2.72
CA GLY A 841 -11.75 -20.00 4.09
C GLY A 841 -11.06 -18.63 4.23
N LYS A 842 -11.10 -17.79 3.19
CA LYS A 842 -10.57 -16.41 3.23
C LYS A 842 -11.07 -15.65 4.46
N GLY A 843 -10.17 -15.15 5.29
CA GLY A 843 -10.53 -14.40 6.50
C GLY A 843 -11.35 -15.20 7.53
N ILE A 844 -11.27 -16.54 7.53
CA ILE A 844 -12.03 -17.37 8.47
C ILE A 844 -11.88 -16.87 9.91
N SER A 845 -13.02 -16.80 10.59
CA SER A 845 -13.22 -16.11 11.87
C SER A 845 -13.73 -17.06 12.95
N GLY A 846 -13.18 -18.28 12.99
CA GLY A 846 -13.48 -19.30 13.98
C GLY A 846 -14.30 -20.50 13.48
N GLY A 847 -14.82 -20.46 12.25
CA GLY A 847 -15.54 -21.59 11.65
C GLY A 847 -14.64 -22.76 11.24
N ARG A 848 -15.25 -23.81 10.68
CA ARG A 848 -14.55 -24.98 10.12
C ARG A 848 -14.89 -25.17 8.65
N VAL A 849 -13.86 -25.34 7.80
CA VAL A 849 -14.03 -25.74 6.40
C VAL A 849 -13.35 -27.09 6.16
N ILE A 850 -14.07 -28.03 5.58
CA ILE A 850 -13.58 -29.35 5.19
C ILE A 850 -13.73 -29.44 3.68
N VAL A 851 -12.69 -29.86 2.96
CA VAL A 851 -12.72 -30.11 1.52
C VAL A 851 -12.19 -31.51 1.27
N ARG A 852 -13.03 -32.38 0.72
CA ARG A 852 -12.69 -33.79 0.48
C ARG A 852 -13.26 -34.30 -0.85
N PRO A 853 -12.57 -35.25 -1.50
CA PRO A 853 -13.05 -35.81 -2.75
C PRO A 853 -14.41 -36.49 -2.58
N ASN A 854 -15.19 -36.51 -3.66
CA ASN A 854 -16.35 -37.39 -3.77
C ASN A 854 -15.89 -38.87 -3.67
N THR A 855 -16.72 -39.74 -3.09
CA THR A 855 -16.51 -41.20 -3.04
C THR A 855 -16.42 -41.83 -4.44
N GLU A 856 -16.91 -41.15 -5.47
CA GLU A 856 -16.77 -41.55 -6.87
C GLU A 856 -15.38 -41.22 -7.47
N PHE A 857 -14.59 -40.37 -6.84
CA PHE A 857 -13.23 -40.07 -7.28
C PHE A 857 -12.35 -41.34 -7.23
N ARG A 858 -11.60 -41.60 -8.31
CA ARG A 858 -10.75 -42.80 -8.45
C ARG A 858 -9.25 -42.48 -8.42
N GLY A 859 -8.88 -41.20 -8.44
CA GLY A 859 -7.50 -40.76 -8.33
C GLY A 859 -6.98 -40.77 -6.90
N ARG A 860 -5.71 -40.39 -6.72
CA ARG A 860 -5.08 -40.19 -5.42
C ARG A 860 -5.18 -38.72 -5.02
N ALA A 861 -5.79 -38.44 -3.87
CA ALA A 861 -5.93 -37.05 -3.38
C ALA A 861 -4.58 -36.32 -3.28
N LEU A 862 -3.55 -36.99 -2.77
CA LEU A 862 -2.18 -36.48 -2.65
C LEU A 862 -1.58 -35.94 -3.96
N ASP A 863 -2.03 -36.45 -5.11
CA ASP A 863 -1.46 -36.13 -6.42
C ASP A 863 -2.35 -35.14 -7.20
N ASN A 864 -3.45 -34.64 -6.61
CA ASN A 864 -4.47 -33.87 -7.31
C ASN A 864 -4.85 -32.59 -6.56
N ILE A 865 -4.99 -31.49 -7.31
CA ILE A 865 -5.47 -30.22 -6.78
C ILE A 865 -6.96 -30.34 -6.45
N ILE A 866 -7.33 -29.94 -5.24
CA ILE A 866 -8.73 -29.94 -4.76
C ILE A 866 -9.21 -28.55 -4.30
N ALA A 867 -8.27 -27.63 -4.04
CA ALA A 867 -8.54 -26.26 -3.68
C ALA A 867 -7.60 -25.32 -4.45
N GLY A 868 -8.10 -24.15 -4.86
CA GLY A 868 -7.32 -23.16 -5.60
C GLY A 868 -6.26 -22.44 -4.77
N ASN A 869 -5.95 -21.21 -5.17
CA ASN A 869 -4.92 -20.38 -4.57
C ASN A 869 -5.42 -19.59 -3.36
N THR A 870 -4.47 -19.06 -2.56
CA THR A 870 -4.73 -18.04 -1.54
C THR A 870 -5.78 -18.51 -0.50
N VAL A 871 -5.81 -19.82 -0.25
CA VAL A 871 -6.62 -20.47 0.78
C VAL A 871 -6.24 -19.93 2.16
N LEU A 872 -7.23 -19.64 3.01
CA LEU A 872 -7.06 -19.07 4.35
C LEU A 872 -6.39 -17.69 4.40
N TYR A 873 -6.48 -16.91 3.32
CA TYR A 873 -5.89 -15.57 3.32
C TYR A 873 -6.41 -14.69 4.46
N GLY A 874 -5.51 -14.29 5.35
CA GLY A 874 -5.85 -13.41 6.47
C GLY A 874 -6.72 -14.09 7.54
N ALA A 875 -6.76 -15.42 7.59
CA ALA A 875 -7.48 -16.18 8.61
C ALA A 875 -7.04 -15.77 10.02
N ILE A 876 -7.98 -15.59 10.95
CA ILE A 876 -7.68 -15.14 12.32
C ILE A 876 -7.90 -16.22 13.38
N ALA A 877 -8.78 -17.18 13.12
CA ALA A 877 -9.12 -18.30 13.97
C ALA A 877 -9.95 -19.33 13.16
N GLY A 878 -10.07 -20.55 13.65
CA GLY A 878 -10.86 -21.60 13.02
C GLY A 878 -10.00 -22.68 12.37
N GLU A 879 -10.62 -23.53 11.57
CA GLU A 879 -10.03 -24.79 11.12
C GLU A 879 -10.26 -25.05 9.63
N ALA A 880 -9.25 -25.61 8.96
CA ALA A 880 -9.37 -26.10 7.59
C ALA A 880 -8.76 -27.50 7.43
N PHE A 881 -9.51 -28.42 6.82
CA PHE A 881 -9.06 -29.78 6.54
C PHE A 881 -9.23 -30.06 5.04
N VAL A 882 -8.12 -30.19 4.31
CA VAL A 882 -8.10 -30.28 2.84
C VAL A 882 -7.47 -31.60 2.42
N ASN A 883 -8.29 -32.56 1.99
CA ASN A 883 -7.84 -33.88 1.51
C ASN A 883 -7.49 -33.79 0.03
N GLY A 884 -6.32 -33.23 -0.24
CA GLY A 884 -5.73 -33.04 -1.57
C GLY A 884 -4.72 -31.89 -1.58
N VAL A 885 -4.28 -31.50 -2.77
CA VAL A 885 -3.32 -30.39 -2.98
C VAL A 885 -4.07 -29.06 -3.07
N ALA A 886 -3.57 -28.05 -2.37
CA ALA A 886 -3.99 -26.65 -2.54
C ALA A 886 -3.01 -25.91 -3.46
N GLY A 887 -3.49 -24.86 -4.12
CA GLY A 887 -2.66 -24.03 -5.00
C GLY A 887 -1.62 -23.17 -4.28
N GLU A 888 -1.23 -22.10 -4.96
CA GLU A 888 -0.24 -21.13 -4.52
C GLU A 888 -0.71 -20.35 -3.28
N ARG A 889 0.24 -19.86 -2.47
CA ARG A 889 -0.03 -18.97 -1.31
C ARG A 889 -1.02 -19.53 -0.29
N PHE A 890 -1.00 -20.84 -0.08
CA PHE A 890 -1.77 -21.48 0.98
C PHE A 890 -1.42 -20.86 2.35
N ALA A 891 -2.45 -20.46 3.11
CA ALA A 891 -2.33 -19.82 4.42
C ALA A 891 -1.53 -18.51 4.42
N VAL A 892 -1.50 -17.78 3.30
CA VAL A 892 -0.90 -16.43 3.25
C VAL A 892 -1.56 -15.52 4.28
N ARG A 893 -0.76 -14.80 5.07
CA ARG A 893 -1.25 -13.95 6.17
C ARG A 893 -2.12 -14.67 7.22
N ASN A 894 -2.04 -16.00 7.35
CA ASN A 894 -2.71 -16.70 8.45
C ASN A 894 -2.22 -16.16 9.80
N SER A 895 -3.16 -15.84 10.68
CA SER A 895 -2.94 -15.13 11.94
C SER A 895 -3.45 -15.91 13.16
N GLY A 896 -4.05 -17.09 12.94
CA GLY A 896 -4.55 -17.93 14.03
C GLY A 896 -5.38 -19.15 13.67
N ALA A 897 -5.59 -19.48 12.39
CA ALA A 897 -6.30 -20.70 12.01
C ALA A 897 -5.37 -21.93 12.04
N ALA A 898 -5.96 -23.08 12.36
CA ALA A 898 -5.33 -24.39 12.24
C ALA A 898 -5.70 -25.02 10.89
N ALA A 899 -4.73 -25.59 10.17
CA ALA A 899 -4.99 -26.19 8.87
C ALA A 899 -4.20 -27.48 8.66
N VAL A 900 -4.83 -28.48 8.03
CA VAL A 900 -4.18 -29.70 7.53
C VAL A 900 -4.47 -29.84 6.04
N VAL A 901 -3.42 -30.02 5.24
CA VAL A 901 -3.49 -30.13 3.78
C VAL A 901 -2.51 -31.20 3.28
N GLU A 902 -2.78 -31.83 2.14
CA GLU A 902 -1.94 -32.93 1.62
C GLU A 902 -0.86 -32.48 0.62
N GLY A 903 -0.88 -31.22 0.19
CA GLY A 903 0.20 -30.58 -0.56
C GLY A 903 -0.12 -29.13 -0.85
N VAL A 904 0.90 -28.32 -1.15
CA VAL A 904 0.71 -26.88 -1.45
C VAL A 904 1.64 -26.42 -2.58
N GLY A 905 1.21 -25.40 -3.32
CA GLY A 905 2.04 -24.70 -4.32
C GLY A 905 3.16 -23.85 -3.71
N ASP A 906 3.73 -22.92 -4.50
CA ASP A 906 4.74 -21.97 -4.02
C ASP A 906 4.14 -20.98 -2.99
N HIS A 907 5.01 -20.38 -2.18
CA HIS A 907 4.66 -19.35 -1.20
C HIS A 907 3.69 -19.82 -0.08
N GLY A 908 3.70 -21.11 0.25
CA GLY A 908 2.96 -21.61 1.42
C GLY A 908 3.37 -20.91 2.72
N CYS A 909 2.41 -20.54 3.56
CA CYS A 909 2.59 -19.82 4.83
C CYS A 909 3.27 -18.44 4.71
N GLU A 910 3.21 -17.80 3.54
CA GLU A 910 3.78 -16.46 3.34
C GLU A 910 3.13 -15.43 4.30
N TYR A 911 3.93 -14.59 4.96
CA TYR A 911 3.49 -13.63 5.99
C TYR A 911 2.63 -14.20 7.12
N MET A 912 2.69 -15.50 7.42
CA MET A 912 1.94 -16.06 8.53
C MET A 912 2.42 -15.45 9.86
N THR A 913 1.48 -14.98 10.69
CA THR A 913 1.72 -14.30 11.98
C THR A 913 1.14 -15.06 13.18
N GLY A 914 0.47 -16.19 12.93
CA GLY A 914 -0.11 -17.04 13.96
C GLY A 914 -0.84 -18.24 13.35
N GLY A 915 -1.26 -19.18 14.20
CA GLY A 915 -1.95 -20.42 13.81
C GLY A 915 -1.00 -21.60 13.64
N THR A 916 -1.55 -22.70 13.16
CA THR A 916 -0.85 -23.98 12.98
C THR A 916 -1.13 -24.53 11.58
N VAL A 917 -0.10 -24.79 10.78
CA VAL A 917 -0.28 -25.37 9.43
C VAL A 917 0.44 -26.71 9.35
N ILE A 918 -0.24 -27.75 8.88
CA ILE A 918 0.33 -29.09 8.70
C ILE A 918 0.19 -29.48 7.23
N VAL A 919 1.32 -29.79 6.60
CA VAL A 919 1.38 -30.25 5.20
C VAL A 919 1.82 -31.71 5.17
N LEU A 920 0.94 -32.59 4.70
CA LEU A 920 1.14 -34.06 4.69
C LEU A 920 1.81 -34.58 3.41
N GLY A 921 2.25 -33.69 2.52
CA GLY A 921 2.92 -34.01 1.26
C GLY A 921 3.80 -32.87 0.78
N SER A 922 3.97 -32.75 -0.54
CA SER A 922 4.93 -31.83 -1.14
C SER A 922 4.54 -30.36 -0.98
N THR A 923 5.55 -29.51 -0.92
CA THR A 923 5.45 -28.04 -0.91
C THR A 923 6.08 -27.47 -2.18
N GLY A 924 5.63 -26.28 -2.60
CA GLY A 924 6.34 -25.45 -3.57
C GLY A 924 7.48 -24.64 -2.95
N ARG A 925 8.09 -23.78 -3.76
CA ARG A 925 9.23 -22.91 -3.40
C ARG A 925 8.81 -21.76 -2.49
N ASN A 926 9.79 -21.13 -1.87
CA ASN A 926 9.61 -19.93 -1.03
C ASN A 926 8.65 -20.12 0.15
N PHE A 927 8.52 -21.34 0.66
CA PHE A 927 7.68 -21.63 1.82
C PHE A 927 8.14 -20.79 3.03
N ALA A 928 7.19 -20.28 3.81
CA ALA A 928 7.40 -19.46 5.01
C ALA A 928 8.09 -18.10 4.78
N ALA A 929 8.12 -17.57 3.56
CA ALA A 929 8.65 -16.24 3.30
C ALA A 929 7.90 -15.16 4.10
N GLY A 930 8.62 -14.38 4.90
CA GLY A 930 8.02 -13.38 5.79
C GLY A 930 7.19 -13.94 6.95
N MET A 931 7.21 -15.25 7.20
CA MET A 931 6.53 -15.86 8.34
C MET A 931 7.15 -15.39 9.65
N SER A 932 6.37 -14.70 10.47
CA SER A 932 6.84 -14.07 11.72
C SER A 932 6.14 -14.62 12.97
N GLY A 933 5.14 -15.50 12.81
CA GLY A 933 4.37 -16.08 13.92
C GLY A 933 3.59 -17.33 13.53
N GLY A 934 3.26 -18.14 14.54
CA GLY A 934 2.67 -19.47 14.35
C GLY A 934 3.71 -20.55 14.10
N ILE A 935 3.25 -21.79 13.87
CA ILE A 935 4.11 -22.95 13.56
C ILE A 935 3.57 -23.67 12.33
N ALA A 936 4.47 -24.16 11.48
CA ALA A 936 4.13 -25.11 10.44
C ALA A 936 4.88 -26.44 10.62
N TYR A 937 4.24 -27.55 10.28
CA TYR A 937 4.84 -28.88 10.25
C TYR A 937 4.72 -29.44 8.83
N VAL A 938 5.83 -29.86 8.25
CA VAL A 938 5.88 -30.39 6.87
C VAL A 938 6.40 -31.81 6.91
N TYR A 939 5.65 -32.73 6.30
CA TYR A 939 6.11 -34.10 6.12
C TYR A 939 7.15 -34.16 4.99
N ASP A 940 8.40 -34.40 5.34
CA ASP A 940 9.55 -34.41 4.43
C ASP A 940 10.23 -35.80 4.41
N PRO A 941 9.65 -36.77 3.67
CA PRO A 941 10.19 -38.13 3.64
C PRO A 941 11.56 -38.20 2.95
N ASP A 942 11.79 -37.30 1.99
CA ASP A 942 12.96 -37.29 1.10
C ASP A 942 14.11 -36.40 1.63
N GLY A 943 13.84 -35.56 2.64
CA GLY A 943 14.84 -34.69 3.27
C GLY A 943 15.26 -33.51 2.41
N ASP A 944 14.38 -33.01 1.54
CA ASP A 944 14.69 -31.95 0.58
C ASP A 944 13.90 -30.65 0.80
N PHE A 945 13.04 -30.60 1.84
CA PHE A 945 12.19 -29.45 2.12
C PHE A 945 12.98 -28.15 2.35
N GLU A 946 14.18 -28.22 2.94
CA GLU A 946 15.04 -27.06 3.18
C GLU A 946 15.30 -26.24 1.91
N LYS A 947 15.46 -26.90 0.75
CA LYS A 947 15.70 -26.24 -0.55
C LYS A 947 14.52 -25.39 -1.03
N ARG A 948 13.34 -25.63 -0.48
CA ARG A 948 12.08 -24.97 -0.83
C ARG A 948 11.62 -23.97 0.22
N CYS A 949 12.26 -23.94 1.39
CA CYS A 949 11.93 -23.04 2.49
C CYS A 949 12.75 -21.74 2.46
N ASN A 950 12.11 -20.61 2.72
CA ASN A 950 12.79 -19.33 2.87
C ASN A 950 13.27 -19.15 4.32
N LEU A 951 14.57 -19.35 4.56
CA LEU A 951 15.19 -19.33 5.89
C LEU A 951 15.50 -17.92 6.42
N SER A 952 15.04 -16.84 5.76
CA SER A 952 15.39 -15.47 6.18
C SER A 952 14.82 -15.09 7.55
N MET A 953 13.71 -15.71 7.99
CA MET A 953 13.01 -15.38 9.24
C MET A 953 12.61 -16.61 10.08
N VAL A 954 12.91 -17.82 9.60
CA VAL A 954 12.50 -19.07 10.23
C VAL A 954 13.68 -20.03 10.38
N ALA A 955 13.60 -20.90 11.38
CA ALA A 955 14.49 -22.05 11.54
C ALA A 955 13.71 -23.35 11.28
N LEU A 956 14.43 -24.37 10.83
CA LEU A 956 13.91 -25.73 10.67
C LEU A 956 14.39 -26.60 11.84
N GLU A 957 13.47 -27.34 12.45
CA GLU A 957 13.74 -28.22 13.60
C GLU A 957 13.09 -29.59 13.40
N PRO A 958 13.70 -30.69 13.91
CA PRO A 958 13.03 -31.99 13.92
C PRO A 958 11.86 -31.99 14.92
N VAL A 959 10.82 -32.77 14.63
CA VAL A 959 9.72 -33.00 15.60
C VAL A 959 10.13 -34.10 16.59
N MET A 960 10.42 -33.69 17.84
CA MET A 960 10.77 -34.60 18.94
C MET A 960 9.55 -35.39 19.45
N SER A 961 9.78 -36.49 20.16
CA SER A 961 8.71 -37.14 20.91
C SER A 961 8.38 -36.29 22.14
N SER A 962 7.19 -36.46 22.68
CA SER A 962 6.71 -35.68 23.83
C SER A 962 7.67 -35.80 25.01
N ALA A 963 8.17 -37.00 25.30
CA ALA A 963 9.13 -37.24 26.36
C ALA A 963 10.49 -36.57 26.11
N GLU A 964 10.99 -36.60 24.86
CA GLU A 964 12.24 -35.91 24.48
C GLU A 964 12.08 -34.38 24.60
N GLN A 965 10.96 -33.84 24.12
CA GLN A 965 10.68 -32.40 24.17
C GLN A 965 10.49 -31.91 25.60
N GLU A 966 9.81 -32.67 26.44
CA GLU A 966 9.68 -32.42 27.88
C GLU A 966 11.03 -32.35 28.59
N ALA A 967 11.96 -33.23 28.23
CA ALA A 967 13.29 -33.26 28.81
C ALA A 967 14.22 -32.14 28.28
N ALA A 968 14.09 -31.76 27.01
CA ALA A 968 15.09 -30.94 26.32
C ALA A 968 14.65 -29.48 26.04
N VAL A 969 13.34 -29.20 25.98
CA VAL A 969 12.82 -27.90 25.54
C VAL A 969 11.97 -27.26 26.61
N ASN A 970 12.35 -26.06 27.04
CA ASN A 970 11.59 -25.29 28.01
C ASN A 970 10.13 -25.06 27.52
N ARG A 971 9.15 -25.30 28.39
CA ARG A 971 7.72 -25.08 28.15
C ARG A 971 7.38 -23.64 27.70
N ALA A 972 8.25 -22.68 28.02
CA ALA A 972 8.21 -21.32 27.52
C ALA A 972 8.24 -21.21 25.98
N LEU A 973 8.79 -22.20 25.30
CA LEU A 973 8.94 -22.24 23.83
C LEU A 973 7.89 -23.11 23.14
N TRP A 974 7.00 -23.75 23.90
CA TRP A 974 5.97 -24.63 23.35
C TRP A 974 4.86 -23.81 22.69
N HIS A 975 4.31 -24.35 21.61
CA HIS A 975 3.24 -23.72 20.84
C HIS A 975 1.87 -24.09 21.42
N SER A 976 0.88 -23.24 21.16
CA SER A 976 -0.53 -23.48 21.43
C SER A 976 -1.27 -23.33 20.10
N VAL A 977 -2.15 -24.27 19.78
CA VAL A 977 -2.92 -24.25 18.52
C VAL A 977 -3.85 -23.04 18.48
N GLU A 978 -4.52 -22.77 19.60
CA GLU A 978 -5.36 -21.60 19.78
C GLU A 978 -4.57 -20.49 20.49
N ARG A 979 -4.76 -19.25 20.04
CA ARG A 979 -4.10 -18.09 20.65
C ARG A 979 -4.51 -17.96 22.12
N GLY A 980 -3.53 -18.04 23.01
CA GLY A 980 -3.76 -17.99 24.47
C GLY A 980 -4.28 -19.31 25.06
N GLY A 981 -4.32 -20.38 24.26
CA GLY A 981 -4.66 -21.72 24.72
C GLY A 981 -3.50 -22.41 25.45
N GLU A 982 -3.72 -23.66 25.82
CA GLU A 982 -2.71 -24.49 26.47
C GLU A 982 -1.52 -24.74 25.53
N ARG A 983 -0.31 -24.64 26.09
CA ARG A 983 0.93 -24.95 25.38
C ARG A 983 1.23 -26.43 25.50
N GLU A 984 1.49 -27.05 24.36
CA GLU A 984 1.58 -28.51 24.22
C GLU A 984 2.85 -28.91 23.48
N THR A 985 3.22 -30.19 23.58
CA THR A 985 4.31 -30.76 22.79
C THR A 985 3.96 -30.76 21.30
N ASP A 986 4.98 -30.62 20.45
CA ASP A 986 4.81 -30.61 19.00
C ASP A 986 4.18 -31.92 18.49
N GLU A 987 4.57 -33.06 19.08
CA GLU A 987 3.99 -34.37 18.78
C GLU A 987 2.49 -34.44 19.09
N ALA A 988 2.06 -33.93 20.25
CA ALA A 988 0.65 -33.97 20.65
C ALA A 988 -0.23 -33.12 19.72
N ILE A 989 0.24 -31.93 19.36
CA ILE A 989 -0.43 -31.05 18.39
C ILE A 989 -0.55 -31.76 17.04
N LEU A 990 0.58 -32.24 16.51
CA LEU A 990 0.65 -32.82 15.18
C LEU A 990 -0.23 -34.07 15.07
N ARG A 991 -0.11 -35.00 16.02
CA ARG A 991 -0.89 -36.23 16.04
C ARG A 991 -2.39 -35.94 16.09
N ARG A 992 -2.82 -35.07 17.02
CA ARG A 992 -4.24 -34.72 17.19
C ARG A 992 -4.81 -34.09 15.92
N GLN A 993 -4.08 -33.19 15.28
CA GLN A 993 -4.58 -32.55 14.05
C GLN A 993 -4.65 -33.52 12.87
N ILE A 994 -3.73 -34.48 12.76
CA ILE A 994 -3.78 -35.53 11.74
C ILE A 994 -4.93 -36.52 12.00
N GLU A 995 -5.18 -36.89 13.26
CA GLU A 995 -6.35 -37.70 13.66
C GLU A 995 -7.67 -37.00 13.30
N ARG A 996 -7.72 -35.67 13.51
CA ARG A 996 -8.88 -34.85 13.11
C ARG A 996 -9.02 -34.75 11.60
N HIS A 997 -7.92 -34.57 10.86
CA HIS A 997 -7.93 -34.60 9.40
C HIS A 997 -8.48 -35.92 8.88
N PHE A 998 -8.02 -37.06 9.43
CA PHE A 998 -8.56 -38.37 9.09
C PHE A 998 -10.06 -38.48 9.42
N LYS A 999 -10.46 -38.06 10.63
CA LYS A 999 -11.86 -38.09 11.07
C LYS A 999 -12.79 -37.31 10.14
N PHE A 1000 -12.38 -36.11 9.71
CA PHE A 1000 -13.24 -35.24 8.90
C PHE A 1000 -13.19 -35.53 7.41
N THR A 1001 -12.06 -36.04 6.90
CA THR A 1001 -11.87 -36.18 5.45
C THR A 1001 -11.82 -37.60 4.93
N GLY A 1002 -11.65 -38.60 5.82
CA GLY A 1002 -11.39 -39.97 5.43
C GLY A 1002 -10.02 -40.18 4.76
N SER A 1003 -9.08 -39.23 4.91
CA SER A 1003 -7.77 -39.25 4.26
C SER A 1003 -7.00 -40.55 4.50
N THR A 1004 -6.72 -41.27 3.40
CA THR A 1004 -5.87 -42.47 3.44
C THR A 1004 -4.42 -42.13 3.78
N ARG A 1005 -3.97 -40.92 3.42
CA ARG A 1005 -2.66 -40.39 3.75
C ARG A 1005 -2.50 -40.20 5.27
N ALA A 1006 -3.44 -39.50 5.90
CA ALA A 1006 -3.41 -39.31 7.35
C ALA A 1006 -3.46 -40.66 8.09
N ARG A 1007 -4.33 -41.58 7.66
CA ARG A 1007 -4.39 -42.93 8.22
C ARG A 1007 -3.03 -43.63 8.16
N SER A 1008 -2.39 -43.65 6.99
CA SER A 1008 -1.08 -44.28 6.83
C SER A 1008 0.00 -43.68 7.73
N LEU A 1009 -0.01 -42.37 7.96
CA LEU A 1009 0.94 -41.70 8.86
C LEU A 1009 0.67 -42.04 10.33
N LEU A 1010 -0.59 -42.19 10.72
CA LEU A 1010 -0.99 -42.58 12.08
C LEU A 1010 -0.66 -44.04 12.38
N ASP A 1011 -0.83 -44.93 11.39
CA ASP A 1011 -0.55 -46.37 11.52
C ASP A 1011 0.96 -46.65 11.75
N ASP A 1012 1.86 -45.79 11.24
CA ASP A 1012 3.32 -45.86 11.42
C ASP A 1012 3.89 -44.58 12.10
N TRP A 1013 3.22 -44.13 13.16
CA TRP A 1013 3.47 -42.81 13.76
C TRP A 1013 4.93 -42.54 14.16
N GLY A 1014 5.61 -43.52 14.77
CA GLY A 1014 6.98 -43.34 15.26
C GLY A 1014 7.97 -42.98 14.15
N ASN A 1015 7.85 -43.63 13.00
CA ASN A 1015 8.66 -43.36 11.82
C ASN A 1015 8.13 -42.13 11.06
N ALA A 1016 6.81 -41.96 10.94
CA ALA A 1016 6.23 -40.77 10.32
C ALA A 1016 6.66 -39.48 11.02
N ARG A 1017 6.59 -39.44 12.36
CA ARG A 1017 7.02 -38.30 13.21
C ARG A 1017 8.45 -37.85 12.90
N SER A 1018 9.38 -38.80 12.78
CA SER A 1018 10.80 -38.49 12.55
C SER A 1018 11.08 -37.87 11.17
N ARG A 1019 10.11 -37.95 10.25
CA ARG A 1019 10.15 -37.33 8.91
C ARG A 1019 9.43 -35.97 8.86
N PHE A 1020 8.84 -35.50 9.96
CA PHE A 1020 8.30 -34.15 10.00
C PHE A 1020 9.37 -33.13 10.35
N VAL A 1021 9.34 -32.01 9.63
CA VAL A 1021 10.12 -30.81 9.91
C VAL A 1021 9.20 -29.74 10.48
N LYS A 1022 9.58 -29.17 11.61
CA LYS A 1022 8.96 -27.99 12.23
C LYS A 1022 9.59 -26.73 11.66
N VAL A 1023 8.74 -25.82 11.18
CA VAL A 1023 9.13 -24.47 10.77
C VAL A 1023 8.82 -23.52 11.92
N PHE A 1024 9.86 -22.91 12.50
CA PHE A 1024 9.75 -22.05 13.69
C PHE A 1024 10.27 -20.64 13.38
N PRO A 1025 9.38 -19.63 13.32
CA PRO A 1025 9.79 -18.23 13.17
C PRO A 1025 10.64 -17.72 14.34
N LEU A 1026 11.76 -17.06 14.02
CA LEU A 1026 12.72 -16.56 15.00
C LEU A 1026 12.12 -15.46 15.89
N GLU A 1027 11.34 -14.56 15.30
CA GLU A 1027 10.65 -13.48 16.03
C GLU A 1027 9.57 -14.01 16.97
N TYR A 1028 8.87 -15.07 16.58
CA TYR A 1028 7.89 -15.74 17.43
C TYR A 1028 8.55 -16.43 18.62
N ARG A 1029 9.69 -17.09 18.38
CA ARG A 1029 10.51 -17.69 19.45
C ARG A 1029 10.89 -16.65 20.51
N ARG A 1030 11.42 -15.50 20.06
CA ARG A 1030 11.74 -14.37 20.96
C ARG A 1030 10.53 -13.93 21.76
N ALA A 1031 9.39 -13.70 21.08
CA ALA A 1031 8.18 -13.25 21.74
C ALA A 1031 7.64 -14.25 22.78
N LEU A 1032 7.70 -15.55 22.50
CA LEU A 1032 7.30 -16.59 23.46
C LEU A 1032 8.16 -16.57 24.73
N GLN A 1033 9.47 -16.35 24.60
CA GLN A 1033 10.39 -16.21 25.73
C GLN A 1033 10.09 -14.95 26.55
N ASP A 1034 9.91 -13.82 25.87
CA ASP A 1034 9.60 -12.54 26.51
C ASP A 1034 8.29 -12.61 27.30
N MET A 1035 7.23 -13.18 26.69
CA MET A 1035 5.93 -13.35 27.33
C MET A 1035 6.01 -14.25 28.56
N PHE A 1036 6.73 -15.37 28.47
CA PHE A 1036 6.90 -16.28 29.61
C PHE A 1036 7.68 -15.63 30.75
N SER A 1037 8.75 -14.90 30.43
CA SER A 1037 9.57 -14.21 31.41
C SER A 1037 8.78 -13.12 32.16
N ARG A 1038 7.89 -12.42 31.46
CA ARG A 1038 6.96 -11.45 32.07
C ARG A 1038 5.92 -12.10 32.96
N GLN A 1039 5.30 -13.21 32.52
CA GLN A 1039 4.35 -13.95 33.34
C GLN A 1039 4.99 -14.46 34.63
N ALA A 1040 6.18 -15.06 34.54
CA ALA A 1040 6.93 -15.52 35.71
C ALA A 1040 7.31 -14.36 36.66
N ALA A 1041 7.68 -13.19 36.11
CA ALA A 1041 7.97 -12.01 36.92
C ALA A 1041 6.71 -11.43 37.60
N ALA A 1042 5.57 -11.43 36.92
CA ALA A 1042 4.29 -11.00 37.49
C ALA A 1042 3.82 -11.94 38.60
N GLU A 1043 3.87 -13.25 38.38
CA GLU A 1043 3.57 -14.28 39.39
C GLU A 1043 4.51 -14.17 40.60
N ALA A 1044 5.81 -13.95 40.37
CA ALA A 1044 6.77 -13.74 41.46
C ALA A 1044 6.48 -12.45 42.24
N SER A 1045 6.02 -11.39 41.59
CA SER A 1045 5.63 -10.13 42.23
C SER A 1045 4.31 -10.24 43.00
N GLU A 1046 3.36 -11.05 42.53
CA GLU A 1046 2.11 -11.37 43.23
C GLU A 1046 2.33 -12.28 44.44
N ILE A 1047 3.30 -13.20 44.37
CA ILE A 1047 3.70 -14.04 45.51
C ILE A 1047 4.48 -13.22 46.56
N ALA A 1048 5.18 -12.17 46.15
CA ALA A 1048 5.95 -11.30 47.03
C ALA A 1048 5.10 -10.17 47.68
N ALA A 1049 3.92 -9.88 47.15
CA ALA A 1049 2.94 -8.93 47.69
C ALA A 1049 1.96 -9.63 48.63
#